data_AF-R7H447-F1
#
_entry.id   AF-R7H447-F1
#
_cell.length_a   1.000
_cell.length_b   1.000
_cell.length_c   1.000
_cell.angle_alpha   90.00
_cell.angle_beta   90.00
_cell.angle_gamma   90.00
#
_symmetry.space_group_name_H-M   'P 1'
#
loop_
_entity.id
_entity.type
_entity.pdbx_description
1 polymer ?
#
loop_
_entity_poly.entity_id
_entity_poly.type
_entity_poly.pdbx_seq_one_letter_code
_entity_poly.pdbx_strand_id
1 'polypeptide(L)'
;MKKILTLLMLGGVALAANAQQINGDFDGDWKDCVPWTSDGNTTIVSAQPEGWHISNVCVRKSIAVGSAVKGSNNTRQAVHLTNQSKKIPAYLTLGTPWATAQVKCLWYDVKGNSTDGGTWGGINFTYHPDAIAYEYKRDNSKGDENATVIAYLWKGTWTQKDVPGNPTWHAAWYVNPTYVDMNDRERNVLGMQMQGSLGGEVTHTNDAKLLASLQKYITNSTKGEWVSDTIPFDYKDMTSGVEKVNVIFSATDYFGGRNNIVDGNSLTVDNVRFVYYHALDTLATTDSEGKAIALNEKFAADRYNYTVNAMYDANKTKVPYTKKGVAATVDTKYDEATRVFSIIVKGEDYDAVNNPSAISTYTIKYKKPAPTLTSLVVAGKEFISAGKDDKNFTANGKYNADEVSYKTSSETAKVNTSYDKVTGKLTITVEDEESMTNVYTITFNGKEKVAFYQIPNADFENWGETALAETWNSFESATGSLATWAAASPMPEKIDGFEGYGVRIKSKDLSAAYANGNITTGRINMGDTNPADASNYNFTDLNDINGSLPFTGTPDAFEVYARFTPGTAKNEGTVLQGRVQLIVHGEVAYHDPELSEQAANKIASASVLIPATADWTKFTGKFSYTGNESGKQYLLASATTNPVPGASKDDQLDLDNLKLIYYHTLESLTTTDSEGKAIALNEKFAEDCYNYTVDAVYDANKTKVSYTKKGIAAMVDTKYDEATRVFSIIVKGNDYDAQSNPSAISTYTIKYKKPAPTLTSLVVAGKEFISAGKDDKNFTTAGKYQAGEVSYKASSETAKVNVSYDKFTGKLTITVEDEETLTNVYTITFEEKEKAAFYQIPNADFENWGETALAETWNSFESATGRWASFASYSPKPEKIDGFEGYGVRIKSKDLSMAYANGNITTGLINMGSTNPADAANYNFTDLNDVRGNLPFTGTPDAFEVYARFAPGTAKNEGTVLQGRVQLIVHGEVAYHDPELSEQAANKIASAAVLIPATADWTKFTGEFNYTGNESDNLYLLASATTNPVPGASKDDQLDLDNIKLIYYHALSNLTFNGVKLAGFSADKTDYTITIDGDVAEAADKIKYVVKGRGASATTDLEGDVLTITVNGNDYAANAESQTVYTVKFEKKVVDGINSISADYAKNHKVYTLSGVRVNGKPAAGVYIVDGKKVVIK
;
A
#
# COMPACT_ATOMS: atom_id res chain seq x y z
N MET A 1 0.92 14.81 25.53
CA MET A 1 1.13 16.14 24.92
C MET A 1 2.38 16.09 24.06
N LYS A 2 2.21 16.05 22.73
CA LYS A 2 3.32 16.00 21.76
C LYS A 2 3.95 17.39 21.67
N LYS A 3 5.15 17.58 22.21
CA LYS A 3 6.02 18.70 21.86
C LYS A 3 6.99 18.19 20.80
N ILE A 4 6.79 18.66 19.58
CA ILE A 4 7.74 18.56 18.47
C ILE A 4 8.97 19.35 18.92
N LEU A 5 10.08 18.65 19.20
CA LEU A 5 11.38 19.30 19.36
C LEU A 5 11.98 19.50 17.97
N THR A 6 11.70 20.67 17.41
CA THR A 6 12.55 21.30 16.41
C THR A 6 13.94 21.45 17.04
N LEU A 7 14.95 20.82 16.45
CA LEU A 7 16.35 21.06 16.76
C LEU A 7 16.63 22.53 16.41
N LEU A 8 16.50 23.44 17.38
CA LEU A 8 16.80 24.86 17.16
C LEU A 8 18.30 25.01 16.90
N MET A 9 18.63 25.21 15.63
CA MET A 9 19.78 26.04 15.25
C MET A 9 19.45 27.49 15.62
N LEU A 10 19.90 27.92 16.80
CA LEU A 10 20.17 29.32 17.13
C LEU A 10 21.70 29.40 17.25
N GLY A 11 22.47 30.11 16.44
CA GLY A 11 22.20 31.44 15.90
C GLY A 11 22.82 32.47 16.85
N GLY A 12 24.12 32.74 16.70
CA GLY A 12 24.87 33.76 17.44
C GLY A 12 25.99 33.20 18.32
N VAL A 13 27.11 32.79 17.72
CA VAL A 13 28.33 32.46 18.46
C VAL A 13 29.00 33.78 18.86
N ALA A 14 28.80 34.21 20.11
CA ALA A 14 29.81 35.05 20.75
C ALA A 14 31.02 34.16 21.02
N LEU A 15 32.21 34.57 20.55
CA LEU A 15 33.49 33.91 20.80
C LEU A 15 33.67 33.61 22.30
N ALA A 16 33.40 32.37 22.67
CA ALA A 16 33.51 31.83 24.01
C ALA A 16 34.98 31.49 24.31
N ALA A 17 35.64 32.31 25.13
CA ALA A 17 37.08 32.29 25.41
C ALA A 17 37.64 31.06 26.17
N ASN A 18 36.96 29.90 26.19
CA ASN A 18 37.46 28.68 26.84
C ASN A 18 37.25 27.37 26.04
N ALA A 19 36.61 27.44 24.87
CA ALA A 19 36.71 26.39 23.86
C ALA A 19 37.77 26.85 22.86
N GLN A 20 38.82 26.06 22.58
CA GLN A 20 39.71 26.41 21.47
C GLN A 20 38.98 26.13 20.15
N GLN A 21 38.09 27.05 19.78
CA GLN A 21 37.40 27.11 18.50
C GLN A 21 38.26 27.86 17.49
N ILE A 22 37.89 27.71 16.22
CA ILE A 22 38.53 28.38 15.09
C ILE A 22 37.59 29.41 14.49
N ASN A 23 38.13 30.41 13.81
CA ASN A 23 37.36 31.41 13.07
C ASN A 23 36.75 30.79 11.79
N GLY A 24 35.79 29.88 11.95
CA GLY A 24 35.24 29.11 10.85
C GLY A 24 33.85 29.54 10.38
N ASP A 25 33.23 30.54 11.03
CA ASP A 25 32.08 31.26 10.47
C ASP A 25 32.49 32.28 9.40
N PHE A 26 33.79 32.61 9.33
CA PHE A 26 34.40 33.56 8.39
C PHE A 26 33.80 34.97 8.38
N ASP A 27 33.01 35.33 9.40
CA ASP A 27 32.26 36.59 9.49
C ASP A 27 33.08 37.75 10.06
N GLY A 28 34.23 37.43 10.67
CA GLY A 28 35.22 38.38 11.15
C GLY A 28 35.98 39.10 10.04
N ASP A 29 37.07 39.76 10.42
CA ASP A 29 37.90 40.52 9.47
C ASP A 29 38.63 39.60 8.48
N TRP A 30 38.74 40.06 7.24
CA TRP A 30 39.56 39.44 6.20
C TRP A 30 40.79 40.31 5.96
N LYS A 31 41.96 39.68 5.91
CA LYS A 31 43.26 40.36 5.69
C LYS A 31 43.82 40.11 4.30
N ASP A 32 44.79 40.93 3.91
CA ASP A 32 45.55 40.74 2.69
C ASP A 32 46.25 39.37 2.68
N CYS A 33 45.99 38.58 1.65
CA CYS A 33 46.67 37.33 1.35
C CYS A 33 47.94 37.61 0.56
N VAL A 34 49.09 37.44 1.21
CA VAL A 34 50.40 37.40 0.59
C VAL A 34 50.86 35.93 0.58
N PRO A 35 50.83 35.23 -0.57
CA PRO A 35 51.29 33.84 -0.63
C PRO A 35 52.72 33.71 -0.14
N TRP A 36 52.94 32.73 0.75
CA TRP A 36 54.26 32.46 1.29
C TRP A 36 55.16 31.88 0.21
N THR A 37 56.39 32.38 0.13
CA THR A 37 57.45 31.84 -0.71
C THR A 37 58.78 31.89 0.04
N SER A 38 59.65 30.92 -0.21
CA SER A 38 60.98 30.84 0.42
C SER A 38 61.93 31.99 0.07
N ASP A 39 61.63 32.79 -0.96
CA ASP A 39 62.37 34.00 -1.36
C ASP A 39 61.78 35.31 -0.82
N GLY A 40 60.73 35.24 0.02
CA GLY A 40 60.20 36.41 0.74
C GLY A 40 59.23 37.27 -0.07
N ASN A 41 58.24 36.66 -0.75
CA ASN A 41 57.21 37.39 -1.49
C ASN A 41 56.44 38.39 -0.60
N THR A 42 56.20 39.58 -1.14
CA THR A 42 55.43 40.67 -0.52
C THR A 42 54.20 41.07 -1.34
N THR A 43 53.93 40.35 -2.45
CA THR A 43 52.82 40.66 -3.36
C THR A 43 51.49 40.18 -2.80
N ILE A 44 50.55 41.10 -2.64
CA ILE A 44 49.16 40.81 -2.25
C ILE A 44 48.41 40.22 -3.47
N VAL A 45 47.74 39.08 -3.27
CA VAL A 45 47.02 38.37 -4.34
C VAL A 45 45.50 38.45 -4.19
N SER A 46 44.98 38.36 -2.97
CA SER A 46 43.55 38.55 -2.65
C SER A 46 43.38 38.90 -1.18
N ALA A 47 42.14 38.89 -0.66
CA ALA A 47 41.88 38.80 0.78
C ALA A 47 41.69 37.33 1.23
N GLN A 48 41.89 37.04 2.51
CA GLN A 48 41.63 35.75 3.16
C GLN A 48 41.09 35.95 4.60
N PRO A 49 40.36 35.00 5.18
CA PRO A 49 39.87 35.12 6.57
C PRO A 49 41.03 35.19 7.57
N GLU A 50 40.88 36.00 8.62
CA GLU A 50 41.86 36.04 9.71
C GLU A 50 42.03 34.63 10.34
N GLY A 51 43.28 34.21 10.53
CA GLY A 51 43.62 32.88 11.04
C GLY A 51 43.62 31.74 10.01
N TRP A 52 43.15 31.97 8.78
CA TRP A 52 43.20 30.99 7.68
C TRP A 52 44.03 31.49 6.50
N HIS A 53 44.51 30.56 5.68
CA HIS A 53 45.32 30.84 4.51
C HIS A 53 44.76 30.15 3.27
N ILE A 54 44.63 30.90 2.19
CA ILE A 54 44.17 30.40 0.88
C ILE A 54 45.40 30.07 0.02
N SER A 55 45.35 29.00 -0.75
CA SER A 55 46.44 28.51 -1.61
C SER A 55 46.72 29.34 -2.87
N ASN A 56 46.55 30.66 -2.77
CA ASN A 56 46.90 31.60 -3.82
C ASN A 56 48.37 31.45 -4.22
N VAL A 57 48.68 31.68 -5.49
CA VAL A 57 50.04 31.53 -6.02
C VAL A 57 50.53 32.85 -6.60
N CYS A 58 51.76 33.23 -6.27
CA CYS A 58 52.48 34.33 -6.90
C CYS A 58 53.70 33.78 -7.65
N VAL A 59 53.63 33.81 -8.98
CA VAL A 59 54.75 33.53 -9.90
C VAL A 59 55.21 34.85 -10.51
N ARG A 60 54.93 35.09 -11.81
CA ARG A 60 55.04 36.38 -12.48
C ARG A 60 53.75 37.21 -12.38
N LYS A 61 52.62 36.54 -12.19
CA LYS A 61 51.28 37.12 -12.01
C LYS A 61 50.65 36.53 -10.74
N SER A 62 49.81 37.33 -10.10
CA SER A 62 48.97 36.91 -8.99
C SER A 62 47.84 36.00 -9.49
N ILE A 63 47.73 34.81 -8.90
CA ILE A 63 46.66 33.84 -9.21
C ILE A 63 45.87 33.62 -7.93
N ALA A 64 44.68 34.24 -7.87
CA ALA A 64 43.73 34.04 -6.78
C ALA A 64 42.91 32.77 -7.03
N VAL A 65 42.86 31.89 -6.04
CA VAL A 65 42.10 30.64 -6.07
C VAL A 65 40.96 30.62 -5.05
N GLY A 66 40.84 31.67 -4.24
CA GLY A 66 39.74 31.82 -3.29
C GLY A 66 39.24 33.26 -3.15
N SER A 67 37.96 33.39 -2.76
CA SER A 67 37.26 34.66 -2.59
C SER A 67 36.17 34.57 -1.53
N ALA A 68 35.79 35.71 -0.94
CA ALA A 68 34.61 35.81 -0.09
C ALA A 68 33.32 35.76 -0.92
N VAL A 69 32.35 34.97 -0.47
CA VAL A 69 30.98 34.94 -1.00
C VAL A 69 29.98 35.02 0.15
N LYS A 70 28.69 35.17 -0.15
CA LYS A 70 27.65 35.15 0.90
C LYS A 70 27.60 33.78 1.57
N GLY A 71 27.64 33.76 2.90
CA GLY A 71 27.57 32.54 3.69
C GLY A 71 26.15 31.97 3.86
N SER A 72 26.05 30.87 4.59
CA SER A 72 24.79 30.16 4.85
C SER A 72 23.99 30.81 6.00
N ASN A 73 22.68 30.56 6.09
CA ASN A 73 21.88 30.89 7.29
C ASN A 73 22.01 32.33 7.85
N ASN A 74 22.26 33.32 6.98
CA ASN A 74 22.50 34.73 7.31
C ASN A 74 23.86 35.06 7.95
N THR A 75 24.87 34.18 7.85
CA THR A 75 26.27 34.59 8.02
C THR A 75 26.64 35.59 6.91
N ARG A 76 27.56 36.49 7.23
CA ARG A 76 28.01 37.55 6.31
C ARG A 76 28.84 36.97 5.17
N GLN A 77 29.77 36.05 5.45
CA GLN A 77 30.77 35.60 4.50
C GLN A 77 31.07 34.10 4.58
N ALA A 78 31.45 33.51 3.45
CA ALA A 78 31.99 32.16 3.33
C ALA A 78 33.17 32.14 2.35
N VAL A 79 34.01 31.11 2.40
CA VAL A 79 35.16 30.97 1.49
C VAL A 79 34.78 30.15 0.26
N HIS A 80 34.83 30.76 -0.92
CA HIS A 80 34.69 30.07 -2.20
C HIS A 80 36.06 29.77 -2.79
N LEU A 81 36.36 28.50 -3.03
CA LEU A 81 37.61 27.99 -3.59
C LEU A 81 37.37 27.46 -5.01
N THR A 82 38.19 27.89 -5.98
CA THR A 82 38.04 27.49 -7.38
C THR A 82 39.39 27.06 -7.98
N ASN A 83 39.46 25.81 -8.44
CA ASN A 83 40.63 25.30 -9.16
C ASN A 83 40.88 26.12 -10.42
N GLN A 84 42.15 26.45 -10.68
CA GLN A 84 42.53 27.32 -11.79
C GLN A 84 43.25 26.54 -12.91
N SER A 85 43.22 27.14 -14.10
CA SER A 85 43.95 26.66 -15.28
C SER A 85 45.42 26.38 -14.96
N LYS A 86 46.06 25.50 -15.74
CA LYS A 86 47.42 24.98 -15.46
C LYS A 86 47.51 24.14 -14.17
N LYS A 87 46.41 23.51 -13.76
CA LYS A 87 46.38 22.50 -12.69
C LYS A 87 46.86 23.08 -11.36
N ILE A 88 46.30 24.23 -10.98
CA ILE A 88 46.59 24.91 -9.71
C ILE A 88 45.43 24.59 -8.76
N PRO A 89 45.68 23.88 -7.65
CA PRO A 89 44.62 23.48 -6.72
C PRO A 89 44.18 24.65 -5.82
N ALA A 90 42.89 24.72 -5.54
CA ALA A 90 42.33 25.64 -4.57
C ALA A 90 42.08 24.92 -3.23
N TYR A 91 42.68 25.42 -2.16
CA TYR A 91 42.44 24.96 -0.80
C TYR A 91 42.55 26.09 0.23
N LEU A 92 41.86 25.89 1.34
CA LEU A 92 41.86 26.72 2.54
C LEU A 92 42.48 25.90 3.68
N THR A 93 43.35 26.51 4.49
CA THR A 93 44.08 25.80 5.55
C THR A 93 44.39 26.68 6.75
N LEU A 94 44.51 26.08 7.95
CA LEU A 94 45.01 26.76 9.16
C LEU A 94 46.55 26.87 9.16
N GLY A 95 47.24 25.99 8.42
CA GLY A 95 48.68 26.07 8.21
C GLY A 95 49.07 27.07 7.12
N THR A 96 50.32 26.97 6.65
CA THR A 96 50.88 27.85 5.62
C THR A 96 50.94 27.15 4.26
N PRO A 97 50.20 27.61 3.24
CA PRO A 97 50.33 27.12 1.87
C PRO A 97 51.72 27.41 1.29
N TRP A 98 52.23 26.49 0.49
CA TRP A 98 53.43 26.70 -0.33
C TRP A 98 53.29 26.03 -1.69
N ALA A 99 54.03 26.53 -2.68
CA ALA A 99 54.07 25.96 -4.01
C ALA A 99 55.41 26.21 -4.68
N THR A 100 55.78 25.34 -5.62
CA THR A 100 56.92 25.55 -6.51
C THR A 100 56.63 25.12 -7.93
N ALA A 101 57.30 25.78 -8.87
CA ALA A 101 57.34 25.45 -10.28
C ALA A 101 58.49 26.22 -10.93
N GLN A 102 59.27 25.58 -11.82
CA GLN A 102 60.24 26.29 -12.65
C GLN A 102 59.65 26.58 -14.03
N VAL A 103 59.47 27.87 -14.38
CA VAL A 103 58.71 28.30 -15.57
C VAL A 103 59.56 29.10 -16.56
N LYS A 104 59.46 28.77 -17.86
CA LYS A 104 59.98 29.58 -18.98
C LYS A 104 58.86 30.43 -19.61
N CYS A 105 58.97 31.75 -19.52
CA CYS A 105 57.89 32.67 -19.87
C CYS A 105 57.63 32.86 -21.37
N LEU A 106 58.64 32.78 -22.24
CA LEU A 106 58.44 32.95 -23.70
C LEU A 106 57.57 31.84 -24.31
N TRP A 107 57.57 30.65 -23.69
CA TRP A 107 56.90 29.46 -24.19
C TRP A 107 55.86 28.89 -23.22
N TYR A 108 55.62 29.56 -22.08
CA TYR A 108 54.78 29.10 -20.97
C TYR A 108 55.01 27.63 -20.60
N ASP A 109 56.28 27.24 -20.54
CA ASP A 109 56.72 25.87 -20.38
C ASP A 109 57.20 25.61 -18.94
N VAL A 110 56.69 24.55 -18.31
CA VAL A 110 56.99 24.17 -16.92
C VAL A 110 57.91 22.97 -16.93
N LYS A 111 59.06 23.07 -16.24
CA LYS A 111 60.03 21.96 -16.20
C LYS A 111 59.39 20.72 -15.58
N GLY A 112 59.56 19.57 -16.24
CA GLY A 112 59.13 18.28 -15.72
C GLY A 112 59.71 18.01 -14.33
N ASN A 113 58.90 17.43 -13.43
CA ASN A 113 59.26 17.12 -12.04
C ASN A 113 59.76 18.33 -11.22
N SER A 114 59.35 19.55 -11.56
CA SER A 114 59.69 20.76 -10.80
C SER A 114 58.52 21.35 -10.02
N THR A 115 57.36 20.69 -10.03
CA THR A 115 56.15 21.20 -9.39
C THR A 115 55.77 20.38 -8.18
N ASP A 116 55.58 21.05 -7.07
CA ASP A 116 55.10 20.49 -5.81
C ASP A 116 54.42 21.62 -5.01
N GLY A 117 53.74 21.25 -3.95
CA GLY A 117 53.08 22.19 -3.06
C GLY A 117 52.29 21.48 -1.98
N GLY A 118 51.64 22.28 -1.15
CA GLY A 118 50.84 21.78 -0.05
C GLY A 118 50.82 22.74 1.12
N THR A 119 50.76 22.19 2.32
CA THR A 119 50.70 22.97 3.56
C THR A 119 51.79 22.53 4.52
N TRP A 120 52.39 23.48 5.22
CA TRP A 120 53.27 23.21 6.34
C TRP A 120 52.83 23.98 7.60
N GLY A 121 53.14 23.42 8.76
CA GLY A 121 52.70 23.98 10.03
C GLY A 121 51.19 23.84 10.28
N GLY A 122 50.69 24.67 11.17
CA GLY A 122 49.32 24.72 11.67
C GLY A 122 49.23 25.76 12.77
N ILE A 123 48.18 25.69 13.58
CA ILE A 123 48.04 26.56 14.76
C ILE A 123 48.35 25.78 16.04
N ASN A 124 48.81 26.48 17.08
CA ASN A 124 48.96 25.90 18.40
C ASN A 124 47.59 25.47 18.93
N PHE A 125 47.51 24.26 19.47
CA PHE A 125 46.24 23.67 19.88
C PHE A 125 46.43 22.67 21.03
N THR A 126 45.55 22.66 22.02
CA THR A 126 45.71 21.81 23.22
C THR A 126 44.51 20.94 23.55
N TYR A 127 43.44 21.04 22.78
CA TYR A 127 42.18 20.32 23.01
C TYR A 127 42.08 19.05 22.14
N HIS A 128 41.11 18.20 22.47
CA HIS A 128 40.78 16.92 21.85
C HIS A 128 39.34 16.93 21.31
N PRO A 129 39.08 17.63 20.19
CA PRO A 129 37.77 17.66 19.57
C PRO A 129 37.34 16.26 19.09
N ASP A 130 36.08 15.92 19.32
CA ASP A 130 35.51 14.65 18.89
C ASP A 130 35.28 14.62 17.37
N ALA A 131 34.93 15.77 16.78
CA ALA A 131 34.63 15.90 15.36
C ALA A 131 34.85 17.33 14.84
N ILE A 132 34.81 17.50 13.51
CA ILE A 132 34.63 18.80 12.85
C ILE A 132 33.25 18.83 12.21
N ALA A 133 32.50 19.89 12.47
CA ALA A 133 31.26 20.21 11.76
C ALA A 133 31.49 21.41 10.85
N TYR A 134 30.91 21.39 9.65
CA TYR A 134 31.03 22.44 8.65
C TYR A 134 29.87 22.39 7.66
N GLU A 135 29.72 23.45 6.88
CA GLU A 135 28.76 23.54 5.78
C GLU A 135 29.49 23.80 4.47
N TYR A 136 29.01 23.23 3.37
CA TYR A 136 29.66 23.37 2.07
C TYR A 136 28.72 23.42 0.88
N LYS A 137 29.23 23.96 -0.24
CA LYS A 137 28.68 23.77 -1.58
C LYS A 137 29.75 23.22 -2.50
N ARG A 138 29.40 22.27 -3.37
CA ARG A 138 30.32 21.70 -4.36
C ARG A 138 29.79 21.84 -5.77
N ASP A 139 30.64 22.33 -6.67
CA ASP A 139 30.42 22.30 -8.11
C ASP A 139 31.57 21.54 -8.78
N ASN A 140 31.25 20.39 -9.39
CA ASN A 140 32.15 19.60 -10.21
C ASN A 140 31.66 19.48 -11.67
N SER A 141 30.83 20.43 -12.13
CA SER A 141 30.26 20.45 -13.49
C SER A 141 31.31 20.59 -14.60
N LYS A 142 32.57 20.91 -14.27
CA LYS A 142 33.65 21.05 -15.25
C LYS A 142 34.40 19.75 -15.52
N GLY A 143 34.11 18.69 -14.77
CA GLY A 143 34.68 17.35 -14.95
C GLY A 143 34.86 16.59 -13.63
N ASP A 144 34.99 15.27 -13.73
CA ASP A 144 35.11 14.38 -12.58
C ASP A 144 36.40 14.62 -11.78
N GLU A 145 36.22 14.96 -10.52
CA GLU A 145 37.26 15.20 -9.52
C GLU A 145 36.59 15.09 -8.14
N ASN A 146 37.33 14.70 -7.11
CA ASN A 146 36.86 14.76 -5.72
C ASN A 146 37.26 16.09 -5.08
N ALA A 147 36.56 16.55 -4.05
CA ALA A 147 37.10 17.50 -3.07
C ALA A 147 37.56 16.70 -1.85
N THR A 148 38.44 17.30 -1.04
CA THR A 148 38.93 16.65 0.18
C THR A 148 38.80 17.57 1.39
N VAL A 149 38.35 17.00 2.50
CA VAL A 149 38.41 17.58 3.84
C VAL A 149 39.40 16.77 4.67
N ILE A 150 40.38 17.45 5.26
CA ILE A 150 41.44 16.83 6.07
C ILE A 150 41.55 17.63 7.37
N ALA A 151 41.70 16.94 8.50
CA ALA A 151 42.19 17.58 9.70
C ALA A 151 43.04 16.62 10.51
N TYR A 152 44.00 17.16 11.25
CA TYR A 152 44.91 16.34 12.05
C TYR A 152 45.46 17.11 13.25
N LEU A 153 45.67 16.36 14.32
CA LEU A 153 46.20 16.79 15.61
C LEU A 153 47.55 16.11 15.82
N TRP A 154 48.56 16.85 16.25
CA TRP A 154 49.87 16.27 16.51
C TRP A 154 50.63 16.95 17.66
N LYS A 155 51.68 16.25 18.07
CA LYS A 155 52.69 16.70 19.03
C LYS A 155 54.08 16.59 18.40
N GLY A 156 55.02 17.43 18.83
CA GLY A 156 56.39 17.44 18.35
C GLY A 156 56.54 18.14 16.99
N THR A 157 57.63 17.86 16.28
CA THR A 157 57.94 18.50 14.99
C THR A 157 58.61 17.54 14.02
N TRP A 158 58.17 17.55 12.75
CA TRP A 158 58.88 16.93 11.63
C TRP A 158 59.59 18.02 10.82
N THR A 159 60.81 17.77 10.36
CA THR A 159 61.56 18.70 9.52
C THR A 159 61.97 18.00 8.23
N GLN A 160 61.58 18.55 7.08
CA GLN A 160 62.08 18.10 5.78
C GLN A 160 63.10 19.09 5.24
N LYS A 161 64.29 18.61 4.90
CA LYS A 161 65.34 19.45 4.31
C LYS A 161 65.08 19.79 2.86
N ASP A 162 65.77 20.81 2.35
CA ASP A 162 65.87 21.12 0.92
C ASP A 162 64.53 21.19 0.17
N VAL A 163 63.47 21.70 0.81
CA VAL A 163 62.16 21.88 0.16
C VAL A 163 62.21 23.11 -0.75
N PRO A 164 61.94 22.98 -2.06
CA PRO A 164 61.86 24.11 -2.98
C PRO A 164 60.62 24.95 -2.68
N GLY A 165 60.75 26.02 -1.90
CA GLY A 165 59.60 26.73 -1.31
C GLY A 165 59.00 27.89 -2.13
N ASN A 166 59.48 28.14 -3.35
CA ASN A 166 58.96 29.22 -4.20
C ASN A 166 58.86 28.81 -5.68
N PRO A 167 57.91 29.38 -6.43
CA PRO A 167 57.93 29.30 -7.88
C PRO A 167 58.98 30.24 -8.50
N THR A 168 59.63 29.82 -9.59
CA THR A 168 60.61 30.64 -10.31
C THR A 168 60.23 30.85 -11.76
N TRP A 169 60.65 31.97 -12.34
CA TRP A 169 60.42 32.26 -13.74
C TRP A 169 61.60 32.98 -14.39
N HIS A 170 61.84 32.68 -15.67
CA HIS A 170 62.76 33.46 -16.51
C HIS A 170 62.28 33.43 -17.98
N ALA A 171 62.73 34.40 -18.79
CA ALA A 171 62.27 34.52 -20.18
C ALA A 171 62.56 33.26 -21.01
N ALA A 172 63.79 32.70 -20.90
CA ALA A 172 64.28 31.66 -21.83
C ALA A 172 64.89 30.39 -21.19
N TRP A 173 65.16 30.37 -19.88
CA TRP A 173 65.77 29.22 -19.18
C TRP A 173 65.05 28.94 -17.85
N TYR A 174 65.32 27.80 -17.22
CA TYR A 174 64.78 27.51 -15.88
C TYR A 174 65.72 28.04 -14.80
N VAL A 175 65.16 28.51 -13.69
CA VAL A 175 65.90 29.01 -12.52
C VAL A 175 65.59 28.11 -11.33
N ASN A 176 66.59 27.78 -10.52
CA ASN A 176 66.37 26.99 -9.33
C ASN A 176 65.64 27.82 -8.25
N PRO A 177 64.69 27.21 -7.52
CA PRO A 177 64.04 27.86 -6.38
C PRO A 177 65.01 28.02 -5.20
N THR A 178 64.60 28.85 -4.26
CA THR A 178 65.21 28.94 -2.93
C THR A 178 64.73 27.75 -2.11
N TYR A 179 65.68 26.94 -1.64
CA TYR A 179 65.41 25.76 -0.82
C TYR A 179 65.41 26.13 0.66
N VAL A 180 64.53 25.49 1.44
CA VAL A 180 64.42 25.69 2.89
C VAL A 180 64.19 24.38 3.63
N ASP A 181 64.54 24.35 4.90
CA ASP A 181 64.09 23.32 5.82
C ASP A 181 62.65 23.64 6.24
N MET A 182 61.71 22.75 5.95
CA MET A 182 60.29 22.95 6.16
C MET A 182 59.78 22.10 7.33
N ASN A 183 59.27 22.77 8.36
CA ASN A 183 58.72 22.11 9.53
C ASN A 183 57.25 21.76 9.36
N ASP A 184 56.85 20.58 9.82
CA ASP A 184 55.48 20.08 9.87
C ASP A 184 54.75 20.16 8.51
N ARG A 185 55.46 19.81 7.43
CA ARG A 185 54.81 19.54 6.15
C ARG A 185 53.76 18.44 6.35
N GLU A 186 52.55 18.68 5.87
CA GLU A 186 51.38 17.84 6.12
C GLU A 186 51.61 16.35 5.81
N ARG A 187 52.31 16.04 4.71
CA ARG A 187 52.62 14.65 4.33
C ARG A 187 53.53 13.94 5.35
N ASN A 188 54.43 14.67 6.01
CA ASN A 188 55.31 14.12 7.03
C ASN A 188 54.55 13.83 8.33
N VAL A 189 53.71 14.78 8.77
CA VAL A 189 52.90 14.63 9.99
C VAL A 189 51.90 13.48 9.86
N LEU A 190 51.28 13.33 8.67
CA LEU A 190 50.33 12.26 8.37
C LEU A 190 51.01 10.91 8.06
N GLY A 191 52.34 10.84 8.06
CA GLY A 191 53.09 9.60 7.79
C GLY A 191 52.93 9.07 6.35
N MET A 192 52.71 9.96 5.38
CA MET A 192 52.50 9.59 3.98
C MET A 192 53.83 9.30 3.25
N GLN A 193 53.77 8.48 2.21
CA GLN A 193 54.92 8.23 1.34
C GLN A 193 55.30 9.49 0.55
N MET A 194 56.59 9.81 0.51
CA MET A 194 57.13 11.02 -0.15
C MET A 194 57.55 10.78 -1.61
N GLN A 195 57.25 9.61 -2.18
CA GLN A 195 57.59 9.28 -3.56
C GLN A 195 56.90 10.24 -4.54
N GLY A 196 57.69 10.95 -5.35
CA GLY A 196 57.18 11.96 -6.29
C GLY A 196 56.97 13.36 -5.70
N SER A 197 57.21 13.55 -4.39
CA SER A 197 57.30 14.87 -3.75
C SER A 197 58.74 15.41 -3.81
N LEU A 198 58.90 16.73 -3.79
CA LEU A 198 60.19 17.41 -3.77
C LEU A 198 60.63 17.69 -2.32
N GLY A 199 61.95 17.70 -2.11
CA GLY A 199 62.60 17.85 -0.81
C GLY A 199 63.64 16.76 -0.55
N GLY A 200 64.48 17.01 0.45
CA GLY A 200 65.48 16.08 0.97
C GLY A 200 64.95 15.22 2.12
N GLU A 201 65.86 14.81 2.99
CA GLU A 201 65.58 13.91 4.12
C GLU A 201 64.60 14.51 5.13
N VAL A 202 63.79 13.64 5.73
CA VAL A 202 62.83 13.98 6.80
C VAL A 202 63.38 13.49 8.14
N THR A 203 63.48 14.39 9.11
CA THR A 203 63.77 14.08 10.52
C THR A 203 62.59 14.49 11.40
N HIS A 204 62.57 14.05 12.65
CA HIS A 204 61.54 14.47 13.61
C HIS A 204 62.09 14.47 15.04
N THR A 205 61.40 15.18 15.94
CA THR A 205 61.69 15.11 17.38
C THR A 205 61.32 13.74 17.95
N ASN A 206 61.93 13.34 19.06
CA ASN A 206 61.69 12.01 19.67
C ASN A 206 60.24 11.80 20.15
N ASP A 207 59.55 12.90 20.46
CA ASP A 207 58.15 12.92 20.90
C ASP A 207 57.15 13.20 19.76
N ALA A 208 57.62 13.32 18.51
CA ALA A 208 56.78 13.59 17.36
C ALA A 208 55.75 12.47 17.15
N LYS A 209 54.46 12.82 17.20
CA LYS A 209 53.37 11.85 17.11
C LYS A 209 52.10 12.43 16.50
N LEU A 210 51.53 11.72 15.52
CA LEU A 210 50.18 11.95 15.03
C LEU A 210 49.19 11.41 16.06
N LEU A 211 48.34 12.29 16.59
CA LEU A 211 47.42 11.96 17.68
C LEU A 211 46.03 11.60 17.15
N ALA A 212 45.54 12.37 16.18
CA ALA A 212 44.29 12.10 15.51
C ALA A 212 44.31 12.62 14.08
N SER A 213 43.54 12.01 13.20
CA SER A 213 43.31 12.55 11.87
C SER A 213 41.91 12.21 11.36
N LEU A 214 41.47 12.95 10.36
CA LEU A 214 40.32 12.64 9.54
C LEU A 214 40.61 13.00 8.09
N GLN A 215 40.04 12.22 7.18
CA GLN A 215 40.05 12.50 5.75
C GLN A 215 38.70 12.06 5.16
N LYS A 216 38.04 12.96 4.43
CA LYS A 216 36.81 12.66 3.71
C LYS A 216 36.85 13.23 2.31
N TYR A 217 36.37 12.43 1.35
CA TYR A 217 36.14 12.87 -0.02
C TYR A 217 34.71 13.38 -0.19
N ILE A 218 34.56 14.53 -0.84
CA ILE A 218 33.28 15.06 -1.31
C ILE A 218 33.21 14.81 -2.81
N THR A 219 32.43 13.83 -3.23
CA THR A 219 32.40 13.35 -4.62
C THR A 219 31.29 13.99 -5.45
N ASN A 220 30.14 14.26 -4.84
CA ASN A 220 28.94 14.72 -5.54
C ASN A 220 28.79 16.24 -5.50
N SER A 221 28.29 16.84 -6.59
CA SER A 221 27.85 18.24 -6.57
C SER A 221 26.66 18.42 -5.63
N THR A 222 26.62 19.56 -4.94
CA THR A 222 25.45 19.98 -4.14
C THR A 222 24.43 20.77 -4.96
N LYS A 223 24.66 20.94 -6.27
CA LYS A 223 23.80 21.71 -7.20
C LYS A 223 23.49 23.14 -6.73
N GLY A 224 24.44 23.76 -6.02
CA GLY A 224 24.29 25.13 -5.51
C GLY A 224 23.64 25.24 -4.13
N GLU A 225 23.24 24.13 -3.51
CA GLU A 225 22.67 24.09 -2.16
C GLU A 225 23.74 23.90 -1.09
N TRP A 226 23.49 24.45 0.11
CA TRP A 226 24.32 24.23 1.30
C TRP A 226 24.04 22.85 1.89
N VAL A 227 25.10 22.12 2.21
CA VAL A 227 25.04 20.82 2.90
C VAL A 227 25.86 20.89 4.17
N SER A 228 25.29 20.47 5.30
CA SER A 228 26.00 20.35 6.58
C SER A 228 26.57 18.95 6.75
N ASP A 229 27.77 18.84 7.29
CA ASP A 229 28.44 17.56 7.54
C ASP A 229 29.20 17.59 8.87
N THR A 230 29.41 16.42 9.46
CA THR A 230 30.17 16.27 10.70
C THR A 230 31.03 15.01 10.62
N ILE A 231 32.35 15.18 10.74
CA ILE A 231 33.32 14.11 10.56
C ILE A 231 34.04 13.87 11.89
N PRO A 232 33.96 12.67 12.49
CA PRO A 232 34.68 12.35 13.71
C PRO A 232 36.19 12.25 13.46
N PHE A 233 36.99 12.62 14.45
CA PHE A 233 38.41 12.34 14.45
C PHE A 233 38.67 10.87 14.74
N ASP A 234 39.63 10.28 14.02
CA ASP A 234 40.17 8.95 14.30
C ASP A 234 41.42 9.10 15.19
N TYR A 235 41.20 8.97 16.50
CA TYR A 235 42.26 9.09 17.50
C TYR A 235 43.15 7.85 17.53
N LYS A 236 44.45 8.06 17.29
CA LYS A 236 45.53 7.07 17.42
C LYS A 236 46.19 7.10 18.79
N ASP A 237 46.13 8.24 19.47
CA ASP A 237 46.60 8.40 20.85
C ASP A 237 45.84 9.50 21.57
N MET A 238 45.28 9.17 22.73
CA MET A 238 44.56 10.07 23.64
C MET A 238 45.30 10.36 24.94
N THR A 239 46.45 9.73 25.15
CA THR A 239 47.23 9.87 26.39
C THR A 239 48.26 10.99 26.31
N SER A 240 48.70 11.32 25.10
CA SER A 240 49.59 12.45 24.83
C SER A 240 48.79 13.74 24.62
N GLY A 241 49.24 14.85 25.19
CA GLY A 241 48.62 16.15 24.94
C GLY A 241 48.84 16.63 23.51
N VAL A 242 47.81 17.26 22.93
CA VAL A 242 47.88 17.94 21.63
C VAL A 242 48.72 19.22 21.74
N GLU A 243 49.53 19.50 20.72
CA GLU A 243 50.28 20.77 20.64
C GLU A 243 49.89 21.60 19.42
N LYS A 244 49.45 20.95 18.32
CA LYS A 244 49.10 21.63 17.07
C LYS A 244 47.92 20.96 16.37
N VAL A 245 47.16 21.78 15.63
CA VAL A 245 46.10 21.33 14.72
C VAL A 245 46.25 21.98 13.35
N ASN A 246 45.82 21.26 12.32
CA ASN A 246 45.57 21.82 11.01
C ASN A 246 44.26 21.25 10.44
N VAL A 247 43.56 22.09 9.69
CA VAL A 247 42.33 21.76 8.97
C VAL A 247 42.50 22.25 7.55
N ILE A 248 42.19 21.41 6.56
CA ILE A 248 42.33 21.70 5.14
C ILE A 248 41.02 21.36 4.44
N PHE A 249 40.50 22.32 3.68
CA PHE A 249 39.41 22.12 2.73
C PHE A 249 39.94 22.35 1.32
N SER A 250 39.77 21.38 0.42
CA SER A 250 40.27 21.47 -0.95
C SER A 250 39.19 21.20 -1.98
N ALA A 251 39.16 21.99 -3.05
CA ALA A 251 38.26 21.79 -4.18
C ALA A 251 38.63 20.56 -5.04
N THR A 252 39.86 20.07 -4.91
CA THR A 252 40.44 18.88 -5.57
C THR A 252 40.65 17.73 -4.58
N ASP A 253 40.98 16.55 -5.10
CA ASP A 253 41.64 15.50 -4.35
C ASP A 253 43.01 16.00 -3.91
N TYR A 254 43.11 16.47 -2.65
CA TYR A 254 44.28 17.17 -2.13
C TYR A 254 45.57 16.36 -2.26
N PHE A 255 45.52 15.04 -2.05
CA PHE A 255 46.69 14.17 -2.18
C PHE A 255 46.78 13.45 -3.53
N GLY A 256 45.80 13.68 -4.42
CA GLY A 256 45.71 13.08 -5.74
C GLY A 256 46.76 13.61 -6.73
N GLY A 257 46.78 12.98 -7.92
CA GLY A 257 47.70 13.39 -8.99
C GLY A 257 47.33 14.74 -9.59
N ARG A 258 48.29 15.67 -9.66
CA ARG A 258 48.10 17.04 -10.19
C ARG A 258 47.44 17.09 -11.58
N ASN A 259 47.69 16.11 -12.44
CA ASN A 259 47.11 16.06 -13.78
C ASN A 259 45.58 15.86 -13.76
N ASN A 260 45.05 15.32 -12.67
CA ASN A 260 43.63 15.08 -12.47
C ASN A 260 42.87 16.36 -12.06
N ILE A 261 43.58 17.46 -11.80
CA ILE A 261 42.93 18.72 -11.38
C ILE A 261 42.06 19.26 -12.51
N VAL A 262 40.80 19.56 -12.22
CA VAL A 262 39.85 20.07 -13.20
C VAL A 262 39.66 21.58 -13.02
N ASP A 263 39.90 22.34 -14.08
CA ASP A 263 39.77 23.80 -14.09
C ASP A 263 38.31 24.23 -13.88
N GLY A 264 38.07 25.14 -12.94
CA GLY A 264 36.75 25.66 -12.61
C GLY A 264 35.91 24.81 -11.63
N ASN A 265 36.37 23.61 -11.24
CA ASN A 265 35.74 22.90 -10.11
C ASN A 265 35.93 23.69 -8.82
N SER A 266 34.90 23.71 -7.96
CA SER A 266 34.88 24.57 -6.78
C SER A 266 34.30 23.91 -5.53
N LEU A 267 34.73 24.44 -4.38
CA LEU A 267 34.22 24.13 -3.05
C LEU A 267 34.00 25.44 -2.29
N THR A 268 32.79 25.67 -1.82
CA THR A 268 32.48 26.77 -0.89
C THR A 268 32.35 26.19 0.51
N VAL A 269 32.94 26.82 1.52
CA VAL A 269 32.95 26.32 2.90
C VAL A 269 32.54 27.43 3.87
N ASP A 270 31.73 27.07 4.87
CA ASP A 270 31.24 27.95 5.92
C ASP A 270 31.02 27.18 7.26
N ASN A 271 30.82 27.89 8.36
CA ASN A 271 30.44 27.40 9.68
C ASN A 271 31.31 26.24 10.23
N VAL A 272 32.63 26.29 9.98
CA VAL A 272 33.58 25.29 10.45
C VAL A 272 33.78 25.42 11.96
N ARG A 273 33.54 24.34 12.71
CA ARG A 273 33.76 24.31 14.15
C ARG A 273 34.20 22.94 14.64
N PHE A 274 34.96 22.94 15.72
CA PHE A 274 35.24 21.72 16.47
C PHE A 274 34.02 21.33 17.32
N VAL A 275 33.73 20.04 17.39
CA VAL A 275 32.62 19.48 18.18
C VAL A 275 33.18 18.72 19.36
N TYR A 276 32.63 18.97 20.54
CA TYR A 276 33.00 18.32 21.79
C TYR A 276 31.73 17.70 22.40
N TYR A 277 31.66 16.38 22.44
CA TYR A 277 30.50 15.66 22.94
C TYR A 277 30.50 15.65 24.47
N HIS A 278 29.36 16.02 25.04
CA HIS A 278 29.14 16.03 26.49
C HIS A 278 28.00 15.08 26.89
N ALA A 279 27.76 14.02 26.10
CA ALA A 279 26.72 13.02 26.32
C ALA A 279 27.30 11.69 26.83
N LEU A 280 26.45 10.86 27.43
CA LEU A 280 26.74 9.44 27.66
C LEU A 280 26.42 8.62 26.41
N ASP A 281 27.18 7.54 26.21
CA ASP A 281 26.94 6.52 25.19
C ASP A 281 26.20 5.30 25.77
N THR A 282 26.48 4.96 27.03
CA THR A 282 25.73 3.95 27.78
C THR A 282 25.47 4.38 29.22
N LEU A 283 24.37 3.88 29.79
CA LEU A 283 24.02 4.04 31.20
C LEU A 283 23.31 2.78 31.70
N ALA A 284 23.76 2.26 32.84
CA ALA A 284 23.07 1.22 33.59
C ALA A 284 23.23 1.45 35.10
N THR A 285 22.50 0.68 35.91
CA THR A 285 22.64 0.72 37.37
C THR A 285 22.33 -0.62 38.02
N THR A 286 22.72 -0.74 39.28
CA THR A 286 22.38 -1.88 40.14
C THR A 286 21.44 -1.45 41.28
N ASP A 287 20.85 -2.41 41.96
CA ASP A 287 20.16 -2.19 43.23
C ASP A 287 21.15 -2.05 44.40
N SER A 288 20.59 -1.93 45.62
CA SER A 288 21.32 -1.87 46.89
C SER A 288 22.08 -3.14 47.26
N GLU A 289 21.95 -4.23 46.51
CA GLU A 289 22.70 -5.48 46.69
C GLU A 289 23.79 -5.66 45.62
N GLY A 290 23.90 -4.73 44.66
CA GLY A 290 24.85 -4.79 43.57
C GLY A 290 24.37 -5.62 42.38
N LYS A 291 23.09 -5.97 42.30
CA LYS A 291 22.49 -6.71 41.18
C LYS A 291 21.94 -5.74 40.14
N ALA A 292 22.18 -6.03 38.86
CA ALA A 292 21.71 -5.19 37.76
C ALA A 292 20.18 -4.99 37.79
N ILE A 293 19.73 -3.74 37.63
CA ILE A 293 18.32 -3.39 37.53
C ILE A 293 18.08 -2.54 36.28
N ALA A 294 16.95 -2.78 35.62
CA ALA A 294 16.56 -2.00 34.46
C ALA A 294 16.15 -0.58 34.88
N LEU A 295 16.60 0.39 34.09
CA LEU A 295 15.99 1.72 34.07
C LEU A 295 14.52 1.61 33.66
N ASN A 296 13.68 2.56 34.07
CA ASN A 296 12.28 2.63 33.66
C ASN A 296 12.09 2.65 32.13
N GLU A 297 13.09 3.11 31.38
CA GLU A 297 13.13 3.09 29.92
C GLU A 297 14.54 2.74 29.42
N LYS A 298 14.67 2.15 28.23
CA LYS A 298 15.98 1.89 27.60
C LYS A 298 16.75 3.20 27.41
N PHE A 299 18.03 3.21 27.77
CA PHE A 299 18.89 4.40 27.66
C PHE A 299 18.87 4.99 26.25
N ALA A 300 18.78 6.33 26.19
CA ALA A 300 18.95 7.13 25.00
C ALA A 300 19.76 8.38 25.38
N ALA A 301 20.69 8.79 24.51
CA ALA A 301 21.66 9.86 24.80
C ALA A 301 21.00 11.24 25.04
N ASP A 302 19.80 11.45 24.48
CA ASP A 302 18.98 12.65 24.60
C ASP A 302 17.95 12.59 25.75
N ARG A 303 17.91 11.49 26.52
CA ARG A 303 17.08 11.35 27.72
C ARG A 303 17.92 11.48 28.98
N TYR A 304 17.57 12.47 29.79
CA TYR A 304 18.36 12.89 30.95
C TYR A 304 17.81 12.44 32.31
N ASN A 305 16.59 11.92 32.39
CA ASN A 305 15.98 11.54 33.66
C ASN A 305 15.46 10.11 33.61
N TYR A 306 15.87 9.32 34.59
CA TYR A 306 15.50 7.93 34.75
C TYR A 306 15.04 7.65 36.18
N THR A 307 14.24 6.60 36.33
CA THR A 307 13.83 6.09 37.64
C THR A 307 14.08 4.59 37.70
N VAL A 308 14.31 4.07 38.90
CA VAL A 308 14.46 2.63 39.15
C VAL A 308 13.65 2.19 40.35
N ASN A 309 13.12 0.96 40.28
CA ASN A 309 12.39 0.34 41.37
C ASN A 309 13.35 -0.37 42.36
N ALA A 310 14.33 0.37 42.87
CA ALA A 310 15.31 -0.12 43.85
C ALA A 310 15.72 0.99 44.82
N MET A 311 16.29 0.58 45.95
CA MET A 311 16.96 1.48 46.89
C MET A 311 18.40 1.73 46.44
N TYR A 312 18.93 2.89 46.81
CA TYR A 312 20.35 3.23 46.64
C TYR A 312 21.11 2.88 47.93
N ASP A 313 22.27 2.24 47.78
CA ASP A 313 23.25 2.02 48.84
C ASP A 313 24.61 2.53 48.35
N ALA A 314 25.21 3.47 49.08
CA ALA A 314 26.45 4.13 48.64
C ALA A 314 27.66 3.20 48.50
N ASN A 315 27.66 2.04 49.18
CA ASN A 315 28.77 1.09 49.15
C ASN A 315 28.55 -0.05 48.14
N LYS A 316 27.29 -0.33 47.77
CA LYS A 316 26.94 -1.49 46.94
C LYS A 316 26.37 -1.12 45.57
N THR A 317 25.65 -0.01 45.46
CA THR A 317 25.07 0.43 44.19
C THR A 317 26.16 0.89 43.23
N LYS A 318 26.17 0.32 42.03
CA LYS A 318 27.09 0.69 40.95
C LYS A 318 26.31 1.29 39.80
N VAL A 319 26.80 2.42 39.29
CA VAL A 319 26.22 3.10 38.13
C VAL A 319 27.23 3.10 36.99
N PRO A 320 27.36 1.98 36.24
CA PRO A 320 28.27 1.92 35.10
C PRO A 320 27.75 2.79 33.94
N TYR A 321 28.68 3.52 33.32
CA TYR A 321 28.41 4.35 32.14
C TYR A 321 29.65 4.42 31.24
N THR A 322 29.43 4.75 29.97
CA THR A 322 30.49 5.16 29.03
C THR A 322 30.18 6.56 28.53
N LYS A 323 31.18 7.43 28.50
CA LYS A 323 31.06 8.78 27.92
C LYS A 323 31.22 8.72 26.40
N LYS A 324 30.49 9.55 25.68
CA LYS A 324 30.61 9.69 24.23
C LYS A 324 31.80 10.55 23.81
N GLY A 325 32.06 11.63 24.56
CA GLY A 325 33.20 12.51 24.30
C GLY A 325 34.51 11.91 24.76
N VAL A 326 35.51 11.90 23.88
CA VAL A 326 36.79 11.24 24.12
C VAL A 326 37.54 11.90 25.29
N ALA A 327 37.57 13.24 25.33
CA ALA A 327 38.14 14.01 26.45
C ALA A 327 37.11 14.56 27.45
N ALA A 328 35.83 14.19 27.33
CA ALA A 328 34.79 14.66 28.26
C ALA A 328 35.09 14.22 29.71
N THR A 329 34.76 15.08 30.67
CA THR A 329 34.88 14.77 32.11
C THR A 329 33.52 14.38 32.69
N VAL A 330 33.52 13.52 33.72
CA VAL A 330 32.29 13.06 34.34
C VAL A 330 32.39 13.17 35.86
N ASP A 331 31.48 13.95 36.45
CA ASP A 331 31.28 14.03 37.90
C ASP A 331 30.02 13.24 38.29
N THR A 332 30.04 12.54 39.42
CA THR A 332 28.84 11.86 39.94
C THR A 332 28.54 12.28 41.36
N LYS A 333 27.25 12.33 41.72
CA LYS A 333 26.80 12.61 43.09
C LYS A 333 25.47 11.94 43.37
N TYR A 334 25.25 11.51 44.61
CA TYR A 334 23.94 11.09 45.10
C TYR A 334 23.45 12.10 46.14
N ASP A 335 22.21 12.55 45.99
CA ASP A 335 21.53 13.41 46.96
C ASP A 335 20.55 12.56 47.78
N GLU A 336 20.82 12.40 49.08
CA GLU A 336 20.03 11.54 49.98
C GLU A 336 18.60 12.04 50.21
N ALA A 337 18.40 13.36 50.23
CA ALA A 337 17.09 13.96 50.49
C ALA A 337 16.14 13.74 49.29
N THR A 338 16.66 13.92 48.08
CA THR A 338 15.90 13.78 46.84
C THR A 338 15.94 12.36 46.26
N ARG A 339 16.89 11.53 46.71
CA ARG A 339 17.19 10.17 46.25
C ARG A 339 17.60 10.10 44.78
N VAL A 340 18.31 11.13 44.32
CA VAL A 340 18.73 11.27 42.92
C VAL A 340 20.23 11.08 42.79
N PHE A 341 20.64 10.09 41.99
CA PHE A 341 22.01 9.97 41.52
C PHE A 341 22.17 10.79 40.24
N SER A 342 23.07 11.75 40.23
CA SER A 342 23.38 12.62 39.09
C SER A 342 24.72 12.24 38.48
N ILE A 343 24.78 12.19 37.15
CA ILE A 343 25.98 12.02 36.34
C ILE A 343 26.10 13.25 35.46
N ILE A 344 27.11 14.06 35.71
CA ILE A 344 27.33 15.34 35.05
C ILE A 344 28.48 15.15 34.08
N VAL A 345 28.17 15.10 32.79
CA VAL A 345 29.14 14.97 31.71
C VAL A 345 29.43 16.35 31.15
N LYS A 346 30.68 16.77 31.17
CA LYS A 346 31.15 18.04 30.61
C LYS A 346 32.03 17.75 29.42
N GLY A 347 31.76 18.41 28.30
CA GLY A 347 32.68 18.44 27.16
C GLY A 347 34.02 19.04 27.59
N GLU A 348 35.09 18.73 26.88
CA GLU A 348 36.40 19.32 27.21
C GLU A 348 36.38 20.86 27.03
N ASP A 349 35.49 21.36 26.18
CA ASP A 349 35.23 22.77 25.92
C ASP A 349 34.24 23.42 26.90
N TYR A 350 33.82 22.70 27.95
CA TYR A 350 32.93 23.24 28.96
C TYR A 350 33.60 24.34 29.76
N ASP A 351 32.92 25.49 29.81
CA ASP A 351 33.29 26.58 30.68
C ASP A 351 32.04 27.28 31.19
N ALA A 352 31.98 27.53 32.50
CA ALA A 352 30.78 28.02 33.15
C ALA A 352 30.36 29.44 32.69
N VAL A 353 31.28 30.22 32.11
CA VAL A 353 31.00 31.59 31.66
C VAL A 353 30.83 31.63 30.15
N ASN A 354 31.76 31.02 29.43
CA ASN A 354 31.89 31.20 27.98
C ASN A 354 31.16 30.10 27.20
N ASN A 355 31.11 28.87 27.69
CA ASN A 355 30.40 27.76 27.04
C ASN A 355 29.60 26.92 28.04
N PRO A 356 28.62 27.52 28.74
CA PRO A 356 27.89 26.84 29.80
C PRO A 356 26.99 25.71 29.28
N SER A 357 26.76 25.65 27.96
CA SER A 357 25.95 24.63 27.30
C SER A 357 26.66 23.30 27.06
N ALA A 358 27.99 23.23 27.14
CA ALA A 358 28.76 22.01 26.90
C ALA A 358 28.73 21.02 28.08
N ILE A 359 27.54 20.81 28.65
CA ILE A 359 27.30 19.97 29.81
C ILE A 359 25.97 19.22 29.66
N SER A 360 25.92 17.98 30.09
CA SER A 360 24.67 17.23 30.27
C SER A 360 24.63 16.58 31.63
N THR A 361 23.47 16.62 32.26
CA THR A 361 23.24 15.97 33.56
C THR A 361 22.21 14.87 33.39
N TYR A 362 22.64 13.63 33.60
CA TYR A 362 21.77 12.47 33.64
C TYR A 362 21.42 12.15 35.09
N THR A 363 20.16 11.83 35.37
CA THR A 363 19.69 11.54 36.73
C THR A 363 19.02 10.17 36.81
N ILE A 364 19.22 9.48 37.94
CA ILE A 364 18.50 8.26 38.29
C ILE A 364 17.87 8.47 39.66
N LYS A 365 16.54 8.49 39.74
CA LYS A 365 15.78 8.56 40.99
C LYS A 365 15.53 7.15 41.54
N TYR A 366 15.97 6.89 42.77
CA TYR A 366 15.77 5.64 43.51
C TYR A 366 14.57 5.75 44.46
N LYS A 367 14.04 4.59 44.89
CA LYS A 367 12.90 4.52 45.81
C LYS A 367 13.30 4.69 47.28
N LYS A 368 12.32 5.11 48.10
CA LYS A 368 12.43 5.11 49.57
C LYS A 368 12.43 3.68 50.12
N PRO A 369 13.09 3.40 51.25
CA PRO A 369 12.93 2.12 51.96
C PRO A 369 11.47 1.82 52.29
N ALA A 370 11.09 0.54 52.21
CA ALA A 370 9.72 0.12 52.48
C ALA A 370 9.38 0.28 53.98
N PRO A 371 8.23 0.88 54.34
CA PRO A 371 7.72 0.83 55.71
C PRO A 371 7.46 -0.63 56.14
N THR A 372 7.66 -0.95 57.42
CA THR A 372 7.47 -2.29 58.00
C THR A 372 6.26 -2.34 58.94
N LEU A 373 5.80 -3.54 59.28
CA LEU A 373 4.92 -3.74 60.43
C LEU A 373 5.73 -3.78 61.72
N THR A 374 5.30 -3.03 62.73
CA THR A 374 5.85 -3.05 64.10
C THR A 374 5.09 -4.01 65.01
N SER A 375 3.87 -4.42 64.62
CA SER A 375 3.07 -5.48 65.26
C SER A 375 2.13 -6.12 64.24
N LEU A 376 1.89 -7.42 64.37
CA LEU A 376 0.90 -8.20 63.60
C LEU A 376 0.32 -9.30 64.50
N VAL A 377 -0.99 -9.25 64.75
CA VAL A 377 -1.75 -10.23 65.53
C VAL A 377 -2.84 -10.82 64.66
N VAL A 378 -2.95 -12.15 64.64
CA VAL A 378 -3.97 -12.90 63.90
C VAL A 378 -4.58 -13.95 64.82
N ALA A 379 -5.91 -13.97 64.98
CA ALA A 379 -6.65 -14.91 65.84
C ALA A 379 -6.09 -14.97 67.29
N GLY A 380 -5.77 -13.79 67.86
CA GLY A 380 -5.21 -13.65 69.21
C GLY A 380 -3.74 -14.08 69.37
N LYS A 381 -3.09 -14.57 68.30
CA LYS A 381 -1.66 -14.91 68.29
C LYS A 381 -0.85 -13.78 67.67
N GLU A 382 0.15 -13.30 68.38
CA GLU A 382 1.11 -12.32 67.87
C GLU A 382 2.18 -13.01 67.00
N PHE A 383 2.34 -12.52 65.77
CA PHE A 383 3.27 -13.04 64.77
C PHE A 383 4.49 -12.13 64.59
N ILE A 384 4.33 -10.82 64.79
CA ILE A 384 5.43 -9.85 64.79
C ILE A 384 5.45 -9.15 66.14
N SER A 385 6.54 -9.37 66.89
CA SER A 385 6.95 -8.56 68.05
C SER A 385 8.13 -7.68 67.62
N ALA A 386 8.26 -6.49 68.23
CA ALA A 386 9.34 -5.54 67.91
C ALA A 386 10.73 -6.21 67.80
N GLY A 387 11.37 -6.12 66.61
CA GLY A 387 12.74 -6.59 66.36
C GLY A 387 12.92 -7.90 65.58
N LYS A 388 11.90 -8.41 64.87
CA LYS A 388 12.02 -9.58 63.98
C LYS A 388 11.66 -9.26 62.52
N ASP A 389 12.36 -9.87 61.57
CA ASP A 389 12.24 -9.63 60.11
C ASP A 389 11.42 -10.69 59.35
N ASP A 390 10.75 -11.61 60.05
CA ASP A 390 9.96 -12.66 59.43
C ASP A 390 8.78 -12.08 58.62
N LYS A 391 8.59 -12.57 57.39
CA LYS A 391 7.53 -12.11 56.46
C LYS A 391 6.50 -13.18 56.11
N ASN A 392 6.72 -14.43 56.51
CA ASN A 392 5.85 -15.55 56.16
C ASN A 392 5.45 -16.31 57.43
N PHE A 393 4.14 -16.48 57.63
CA PHE A 393 3.56 -17.06 58.83
C PHE A 393 2.49 -18.12 58.49
N THR A 394 2.13 -18.95 59.46
CA THR A 394 1.05 -19.93 59.35
C THR A 394 0.09 -19.80 60.53
N ALA A 395 -1.21 -19.76 60.24
CA ALA A 395 -2.29 -19.67 61.21
C ALA A 395 -3.26 -20.87 61.05
N ASN A 396 -3.80 -21.36 62.16
CA ASN A 396 -4.77 -22.47 62.15
C ASN A 396 -6.20 -21.92 62.01
N GLY A 397 -7.06 -22.62 61.25
CA GLY A 397 -8.47 -22.25 61.04
C GLY A 397 -8.78 -21.58 59.69
N LYS A 398 -10.00 -21.02 59.57
CA LYS A 398 -10.43 -20.16 58.45
C LYS A 398 -10.07 -18.69 58.75
N TYR A 399 -9.87 -17.88 57.72
CA TYR A 399 -9.62 -16.44 57.89
C TYR A 399 -10.88 -15.71 58.40
N ASN A 400 -10.69 -14.87 59.42
CA ASN A 400 -11.67 -13.90 59.90
C ASN A 400 -11.01 -12.51 59.93
N ALA A 401 -11.59 -11.54 59.23
CA ALA A 401 -11.02 -10.20 59.10
C ALA A 401 -10.97 -9.46 60.45
N ASP A 402 -11.98 -9.65 61.31
CA ASP A 402 -12.09 -8.99 62.61
C ASP A 402 -11.01 -9.44 63.62
N GLU A 403 -10.30 -10.53 63.30
CA GLU A 403 -9.25 -11.11 64.15
C GLU A 403 -7.83 -10.74 63.69
N VAL A 404 -7.70 -9.86 62.70
CA VAL A 404 -6.41 -9.37 62.21
C VAL A 404 -6.20 -7.93 62.65
N SER A 405 -5.11 -7.67 63.36
CA SER A 405 -4.69 -6.31 63.72
C SER A 405 -3.19 -6.12 63.52
N TYR A 406 -2.78 -4.91 63.17
CA TYR A 406 -1.40 -4.58 62.88
C TYR A 406 -1.08 -3.11 63.20
N LYS A 407 0.22 -2.81 63.37
CA LYS A 407 0.75 -1.45 63.48
C LYS A 407 1.91 -1.28 62.50
N THR A 408 2.04 -0.10 61.90
CA THR A 408 3.10 0.22 60.93
C THR A 408 4.26 0.97 61.58
N SER A 409 5.40 1.01 60.90
CA SER A 409 6.57 1.81 61.28
C SER A 409 6.47 3.29 60.86
N SER A 410 5.46 3.64 60.06
CA SER A 410 5.19 5.01 59.58
C SER A 410 3.70 5.29 59.63
N GLU A 411 3.31 6.48 60.09
CA GLU A 411 1.92 6.95 60.13
C GLU A 411 1.35 7.23 58.73
N THR A 412 2.20 7.48 57.73
CA THR A 412 1.79 7.69 56.33
C THR A 412 1.70 6.40 55.51
N ALA A 413 2.13 5.27 56.07
CA ALA A 413 2.12 4.00 55.36
C ALA A 413 0.69 3.54 55.05
N LYS A 414 0.43 3.25 53.78
CA LYS A 414 -0.78 2.59 53.30
C LYS A 414 -0.60 1.08 53.51
N VAL A 415 -1.59 0.47 54.15
CA VAL A 415 -1.65 -0.98 54.34
C VAL A 415 -2.81 -1.54 53.56
N ASN A 416 -2.50 -2.40 52.60
CA ASN A 416 -3.49 -3.13 51.81
C ASN A 416 -3.47 -4.59 52.25
N THR A 417 -4.61 -5.07 52.74
CA THR A 417 -4.80 -6.48 53.05
C THR A 417 -5.60 -7.15 51.93
N SER A 418 -5.16 -8.33 51.54
CA SER A 418 -5.89 -9.16 50.57
C SER A 418 -5.84 -10.61 51.04
N TYR A 419 -7.00 -11.25 51.13
CA TYR A 419 -7.08 -12.66 51.48
C TYR A 419 -7.48 -13.46 50.25
N ASP A 420 -6.60 -14.38 49.87
CA ASP A 420 -6.87 -15.39 48.88
C ASP A 420 -7.47 -16.62 49.58
N LYS A 421 -8.79 -16.78 49.42
CA LYS A 421 -9.58 -17.89 49.98
C LYS A 421 -9.18 -19.25 49.43
N VAL A 422 -8.57 -19.29 48.25
CA VAL A 422 -8.20 -20.49 47.50
C VAL A 422 -6.85 -21.02 47.97
N THR A 423 -5.84 -20.15 48.02
CA THR A 423 -4.53 -20.55 48.55
C THR A 423 -4.50 -20.54 50.08
N GLY A 424 -5.53 -19.97 50.71
CA GLY A 424 -5.60 -19.72 52.14
C GLY A 424 -4.63 -18.63 52.57
N LYS A 425 -4.17 -17.73 51.70
CA LYS A 425 -3.12 -16.76 52.03
C LYS A 425 -3.68 -15.37 52.25
N LEU A 426 -3.49 -14.82 53.45
CA LEU A 426 -3.63 -13.40 53.71
C LEU A 426 -2.30 -12.72 53.38
N THR A 427 -2.35 -11.79 52.44
CA THR A 427 -1.24 -10.93 52.04
C THR A 427 -1.49 -9.53 52.59
N ILE A 428 -0.56 -9.05 53.41
CA ILE A 428 -0.55 -7.70 53.96
C ILE A 428 0.59 -6.95 53.30
N THR A 429 0.23 -5.98 52.47
CA THR A 429 1.13 -5.15 51.70
C THR A 429 1.25 -3.80 52.39
N VAL A 430 2.47 -3.40 52.74
CA VAL A 430 2.78 -2.15 53.45
C VAL A 430 3.67 -1.30 52.56
N GLU A 431 3.19 -0.12 52.21
CA GLU A 431 3.88 0.80 51.31
C GLU A 431 3.59 2.25 51.69
N ASP A 432 4.41 3.16 51.18
CA ASP A 432 4.25 4.61 51.31
C ASP A 432 4.52 5.23 49.93
N GLU A 433 4.19 6.51 49.75
CA GLU A 433 4.42 7.17 48.47
C GLU A 433 5.91 7.15 48.10
N GLU A 434 6.20 6.70 46.88
CA GLU A 434 7.55 6.52 46.34
C GLU A 434 8.45 5.55 47.13
N SER A 435 7.90 4.67 47.96
CA SER A 435 8.66 3.63 48.66
C SER A 435 8.67 2.28 47.94
N MET A 436 9.63 1.44 48.30
CA MET A 436 9.54 0.00 48.11
C MET A 436 8.34 -0.54 48.90
N THR A 437 7.88 -1.73 48.53
CA THR A 437 6.72 -2.38 49.14
C THR A 437 7.20 -3.54 50.01
N ASN A 438 6.68 -3.65 51.24
CA ASN A 438 6.86 -4.83 52.08
C ASN A 438 5.62 -5.71 52.03
N VAL A 439 5.81 -7.02 51.87
CA VAL A 439 4.72 -7.99 51.81
C VAL A 439 4.88 -9.00 52.93
N TYR A 440 3.85 -9.14 53.74
CA TYR A 440 3.73 -10.15 54.79
C TYR A 440 2.66 -11.15 54.38
N THR A 441 2.96 -12.45 54.45
CA THR A 441 2.03 -13.52 54.04
C THR A 441 1.70 -14.41 55.23
N ILE A 442 0.42 -14.65 55.46
CA ILE A 442 -0.08 -15.58 56.47
C ILE A 442 -0.87 -16.67 55.75
N THR A 443 -0.47 -17.94 55.89
CA THR A 443 -1.19 -19.08 55.29
C THR A 443 -2.13 -19.72 56.33
N PHE A 444 -3.40 -19.87 55.97
CA PHE A 444 -4.49 -20.49 56.72
C PHE A 444 -4.77 -21.91 56.19
N ASN A 445 -5.04 -22.83 57.10
CA ASN A 445 -5.20 -24.26 56.77
C ASN A 445 -6.61 -24.67 56.29
N GLY A 446 -7.65 -23.84 56.47
CA GLY A 446 -9.02 -24.11 55.98
C GLY A 446 -9.37 -23.38 54.68
N LYS A 447 -9.02 -23.94 53.51
CA LYS A 447 -9.15 -23.30 52.18
C LYS A 447 -10.48 -23.61 51.48
N GLU A 448 -10.99 -22.70 50.66
CA GLU A 448 -12.14 -22.92 49.74
C GLU A 448 -11.66 -23.42 48.36
N LYS A 449 -12.44 -24.25 47.65
CA LYS A 449 -12.15 -24.62 46.25
C LYS A 449 -12.39 -23.41 45.33
N VAL A 450 -11.48 -23.17 44.37
CA VAL A 450 -11.70 -22.17 43.31
C VAL A 450 -12.90 -22.55 42.45
N ALA A 451 -13.58 -21.56 41.89
CA ALA A 451 -14.56 -21.81 40.83
C ALA A 451 -13.84 -22.18 39.53
N PHE A 452 -14.33 -23.19 38.82
CA PHE A 452 -13.71 -23.71 37.59
C PHE A 452 -14.50 -23.36 36.33
N TYR A 453 -13.81 -23.34 35.18
CA TYR A 453 -14.40 -23.30 33.83
C TYR A 453 -14.51 -24.69 33.20
N GLN A 454 -13.65 -25.63 33.58
CA GLN A 454 -13.72 -27.03 33.16
C GLN A 454 -13.96 -27.91 34.39
N ILE A 455 -14.49 -29.11 34.21
CA ILE A 455 -14.63 -30.08 35.31
C ILE A 455 -13.26 -30.73 35.54
N PRO A 456 -12.64 -30.60 36.72
CA PRO A 456 -11.38 -31.29 36.99
C PRO A 456 -11.53 -32.82 36.87
N ASN A 457 -10.51 -33.48 36.30
CA ASN A 457 -10.48 -34.94 36.05
C ASN A 457 -11.68 -35.48 35.27
N ALA A 458 -12.23 -34.70 34.33
CA ALA A 458 -13.30 -35.15 33.43
C ALA A 458 -12.78 -35.81 32.13
N ASP A 459 -11.47 -35.81 31.95
CA ASP A 459 -10.72 -36.72 31.07
C ASP A 459 -10.52 -38.11 31.70
N PHE A 460 -10.82 -38.28 32.99
CA PHE A 460 -10.75 -39.54 33.73
C PHE A 460 -9.37 -40.21 33.77
N GLU A 461 -8.30 -39.41 33.67
CA GLU A 461 -6.93 -39.92 33.70
C GLU A 461 -6.42 -40.16 35.13
N ASN A 462 -6.94 -39.41 36.11
CA ASN A 462 -6.48 -39.46 37.50
C ASN A 462 -7.29 -40.48 38.34
N TRP A 463 -6.61 -41.51 38.83
CA TRP A 463 -7.19 -42.59 39.62
C TRP A 463 -6.38 -42.80 40.91
N GLY A 464 -7.09 -43.01 42.02
CA GLY A 464 -6.51 -43.56 43.25
C GLY A 464 -6.28 -45.07 43.13
N GLU A 465 -5.88 -45.73 44.23
CA GLU A 465 -5.62 -47.18 44.20
C GLU A 465 -6.85 -48.01 43.78
N THR A 466 -8.06 -47.56 44.12
CA THR A 466 -9.31 -48.31 43.88
C THR A 466 -10.51 -47.47 43.46
N ALA A 467 -10.36 -46.15 43.28
CA ALA A 467 -11.47 -45.23 42.99
C ALA A 467 -11.01 -44.05 42.12
N LEU A 468 -11.96 -43.35 41.51
CA LEU A 468 -11.71 -42.08 40.83
C LEU A 468 -11.11 -41.08 41.84
N ALA A 469 -10.01 -40.45 41.47
CA ALA A 469 -9.38 -39.43 42.30
C ALA A 469 -9.93 -38.05 41.94
N GLU A 470 -10.08 -37.18 42.94
CA GLU A 470 -10.42 -35.76 42.80
C GLU A 470 -11.76 -35.47 42.07
N THR A 471 -12.63 -34.69 42.71
CA THR A 471 -13.85 -34.08 42.13
C THR A 471 -15.02 -35.01 41.80
N TRP A 472 -14.78 -36.21 41.26
CA TRP A 472 -15.84 -37.19 40.99
C TRP A 472 -16.06 -38.13 42.16
N ASN A 473 -17.32 -38.45 42.42
CA ASN A 473 -17.79 -39.29 43.51
C ASN A 473 -18.69 -40.40 42.98
N SER A 474 -18.54 -41.61 43.51
CA SER A 474 -19.50 -42.69 43.38
C SER A 474 -19.88 -43.26 44.77
N PHE A 475 -20.32 -44.51 44.82
CA PHE A 475 -20.91 -45.11 46.02
C PHE A 475 -19.93 -45.18 47.20
N GLU A 476 -18.62 -45.20 46.97
CA GLU A 476 -17.59 -45.15 48.02
C GLU A 476 -17.70 -43.91 48.92
N SER A 477 -18.31 -42.84 48.41
CA SER A 477 -18.49 -41.56 49.11
C SER A 477 -19.93 -41.35 49.61
N ALA A 478 -20.80 -42.36 49.47
CA ALA A 478 -22.23 -42.22 49.68
C ALA A 478 -22.59 -41.85 51.12
N THR A 479 -23.63 -41.03 51.25
CA THR A 479 -24.22 -40.63 52.54
C THR A 479 -25.66 -41.16 52.63
N GLY A 480 -26.37 -40.86 53.73
CA GLY A 480 -27.75 -41.31 53.94
C GLY A 480 -27.90 -42.53 54.85
N SER A 481 -29.14 -42.88 55.18
CA SER A 481 -29.47 -43.90 56.18
C SER A 481 -28.98 -45.32 55.84
N LEU A 482 -28.71 -45.60 54.57
CA LEU A 482 -28.22 -46.89 54.08
C LEU A 482 -26.74 -46.87 53.71
N ALA A 483 -26.00 -45.76 53.90
CA ALA A 483 -24.60 -45.60 53.48
C ALA A 483 -23.65 -46.73 53.93
N THR A 484 -23.92 -47.38 55.06
CA THR A 484 -23.14 -48.53 55.56
C THR A 484 -23.14 -49.74 54.61
N TRP A 485 -24.08 -49.79 53.66
CA TRP A 485 -24.19 -50.83 52.63
C TRP A 485 -23.49 -50.48 51.31
N ALA A 486 -22.86 -49.31 51.21
CA ALA A 486 -22.30 -48.81 49.95
C ALA A 486 -21.23 -49.73 49.33
N ALA A 487 -20.50 -50.50 50.15
CA ALA A 487 -19.54 -51.49 49.66
C ALA A 487 -20.18 -52.63 48.83
N ALA A 488 -21.50 -52.84 48.93
CA ALA A 488 -22.22 -53.81 48.12
C ALA A 488 -22.63 -53.26 46.74
N SER A 489 -22.68 -51.93 46.59
CA SER A 489 -23.09 -51.21 45.37
C SER A 489 -22.06 -51.33 44.23
N PRO A 490 -22.46 -51.06 42.98
CA PRO A 490 -21.51 -51.07 41.85
C PRO A 490 -20.52 -49.91 41.95
N MET A 491 -19.23 -50.20 41.85
CA MET A 491 -18.16 -49.20 41.86
C MET A 491 -17.69 -48.88 40.42
N PRO A 492 -17.19 -47.67 40.15
CA PRO A 492 -16.57 -47.34 38.88
C PRO A 492 -15.34 -48.22 38.59
N GLU A 493 -15.16 -48.61 37.33
CA GLU A 493 -14.03 -49.40 36.87
C GLU A 493 -13.16 -48.58 35.92
N LYS A 494 -11.85 -48.65 36.13
CA LYS A 494 -10.85 -48.09 35.21
C LYS A 494 -10.77 -48.95 33.95
N ILE A 495 -10.89 -48.33 32.78
CA ILE A 495 -10.83 -48.99 31.47
C ILE A 495 -9.89 -48.25 30.52
N ASP A 496 -9.54 -48.87 29.39
CA ASP A 496 -8.92 -48.15 28.27
C ASP A 496 -9.98 -47.23 27.62
N GLY A 497 -9.67 -45.93 27.61
CA GLY A 497 -10.52 -44.85 27.11
C GLY A 497 -10.55 -44.75 25.58
N PHE A 498 -11.23 -43.72 25.09
CA PHE A 498 -11.03 -43.20 23.74
C PHE A 498 -9.61 -42.61 23.58
N GLU A 499 -9.14 -41.87 24.59
CA GLU A 499 -7.74 -41.48 24.77
C GLU A 499 -7.34 -41.84 26.21
N GLY A 500 -6.20 -42.52 26.41
CA GLY A 500 -5.74 -42.87 27.75
C GLY A 500 -6.72 -43.75 28.55
N TYR A 501 -7.12 -43.30 29.74
CA TYR A 501 -7.99 -44.03 30.65
C TYR A 501 -9.41 -43.47 30.66
N GLY A 502 -10.40 -44.34 30.52
CA GLY A 502 -11.81 -44.02 30.70
C GLY A 502 -12.40 -44.57 32.00
N VAL A 503 -13.65 -44.20 32.26
CA VAL A 503 -14.45 -44.75 33.36
C VAL A 503 -15.58 -45.64 32.83
N ARG A 504 -15.76 -46.81 33.44
CA ARG A 504 -16.93 -47.67 33.27
C ARG A 504 -17.78 -47.67 34.53
N ILE A 505 -19.08 -47.43 34.38
CA ILE A 505 -20.07 -47.64 35.44
C ILE A 505 -21.05 -48.73 35.04
N LYS A 506 -21.49 -49.55 36.01
CA LYS A 506 -22.38 -50.69 35.76
C LYS A 506 -23.59 -50.70 36.67
N SER A 507 -24.75 -51.12 36.16
CA SER A 507 -25.90 -51.42 37.03
C SER A 507 -25.78 -52.82 37.63
N LYS A 508 -26.24 -53.01 38.86
CA LYS A 508 -26.09 -54.26 39.62
C LYS A 508 -27.36 -54.63 40.37
N ASP A 509 -27.65 -55.93 40.41
CA ASP A 509 -28.70 -56.51 41.24
C ASP A 509 -28.20 -56.69 42.68
N LEU A 510 -28.79 -55.96 43.63
CA LEU A 510 -28.45 -56.03 45.06
C LEU A 510 -29.42 -56.91 45.85
N SER A 511 -30.25 -57.73 45.19
CA SER A 511 -31.36 -58.52 45.75
C SER A 511 -32.53 -57.71 46.34
N ALA A 512 -32.26 -56.56 46.95
CA ALA A 512 -33.27 -55.62 47.43
C ALA A 512 -33.77 -54.67 46.32
N ALA A 513 -32.87 -54.28 45.40
CA ALA A 513 -33.16 -53.39 44.29
C ALA A 513 -32.12 -53.52 43.17
N TYR A 514 -32.45 -53.01 41.99
CA TYR A 514 -31.46 -52.76 40.95
C TYR A 514 -30.84 -51.40 41.20
N ALA A 515 -29.53 -51.37 41.42
CA ALA A 515 -28.76 -50.15 41.63
C ALA A 515 -28.11 -49.74 40.31
N ASN A 516 -28.38 -48.53 39.85
CA ASN A 516 -27.73 -48.00 38.66
C ASN A 516 -26.26 -47.70 38.99
N GLY A 517 -25.36 -47.99 38.05
CA GLY A 517 -24.02 -47.38 38.07
C GLY A 517 -24.17 -45.86 37.97
N ASN A 518 -23.44 -45.12 38.81
CA ASN A 518 -23.63 -43.68 39.00
C ASN A 518 -22.31 -43.00 39.41
N ILE A 519 -22.00 -41.86 38.79
CA ILE A 519 -20.92 -40.95 39.21
C ILE A 519 -21.43 -39.51 39.20
N THR A 520 -20.91 -38.66 40.10
CA THR A 520 -21.30 -37.25 40.17
C THR A 520 -20.20 -36.34 40.73
N THR A 521 -20.21 -35.06 40.38
CA THR A 521 -19.39 -34.02 41.03
C THR A 521 -19.97 -33.56 42.37
N GLY A 522 -21.19 -33.98 42.70
CA GLY A 522 -21.83 -33.83 44.00
C GLY A 522 -21.55 -35.03 44.92
N ARG A 523 -22.55 -35.42 45.71
CA ARG A 523 -22.57 -36.63 46.52
C ARG A 523 -23.66 -37.59 46.07
N ILE A 524 -23.38 -38.88 46.23
CA ILE A 524 -24.42 -39.91 46.15
C ILE A 524 -25.16 -39.97 47.50
N ASN A 525 -26.48 -39.87 47.46
CA ASN A 525 -27.34 -40.11 48.63
C ASN A 525 -27.93 -41.53 48.56
N MET A 526 -27.93 -42.25 49.68
CA MET A 526 -28.43 -43.62 49.77
C MET A 526 -29.37 -43.72 50.98
N GLY A 527 -30.59 -43.24 50.79
CA GLY A 527 -31.60 -43.08 51.84
C GLY A 527 -32.65 -44.19 51.92
N ASP A 528 -33.02 -44.80 50.79
CA ASP A 528 -34.13 -45.77 50.71
C ASP A 528 -33.81 -46.95 49.79
N THR A 529 -34.44 -48.11 50.04
CA THR A 529 -34.36 -49.29 49.17
C THR A 529 -35.18 -49.18 47.88
N ASN A 530 -36.11 -48.23 47.79
CA ASN A 530 -36.84 -47.86 46.59
C ASN A 530 -35.98 -46.93 45.71
N PRO A 531 -35.48 -47.39 44.55
CA PRO A 531 -34.55 -46.60 43.74
C PRO A 531 -35.08 -45.23 43.29
N ALA A 532 -36.40 -45.08 43.18
CA ALA A 532 -37.04 -43.84 42.72
C ALA A 532 -37.24 -42.78 43.83
N ASP A 533 -37.00 -43.12 45.09
CA ASP A 533 -37.18 -42.21 46.22
C ASP A 533 -36.21 -41.01 46.15
N ALA A 534 -36.70 -39.81 46.45
CA ALA A 534 -35.90 -38.58 46.41
C ALA A 534 -34.70 -38.59 47.36
N SER A 535 -34.76 -39.38 48.44
CA SER A 535 -33.63 -39.58 49.35
C SER A 535 -32.47 -40.37 48.74
N ASN A 536 -32.61 -40.86 47.50
CA ASN A 536 -31.55 -41.51 46.72
C ASN A 536 -30.95 -40.61 45.62
N TYR A 537 -31.40 -39.36 45.49
CA TYR A 537 -30.94 -38.48 44.42
C TYR A 537 -29.54 -37.96 44.71
N ASN A 538 -28.72 -37.82 43.66
CA ASN A 538 -27.43 -37.15 43.77
C ASN A 538 -27.67 -35.70 44.20
N PHE A 539 -26.78 -35.12 45.01
CA PHE A 539 -26.94 -33.74 45.42
C PHE A 539 -25.62 -32.99 45.60
N THR A 540 -25.66 -31.67 45.45
CA THR A 540 -24.54 -30.79 45.81
C THR A 540 -24.49 -30.61 47.33
N ASP A 541 -23.40 -31.01 47.98
CA ASP A 541 -23.15 -30.80 49.41
C ASP A 541 -22.27 -29.55 49.62
N LEU A 542 -22.90 -28.42 49.91
CA LEU A 542 -22.22 -27.13 50.13
C LEU A 542 -21.29 -27.12 51.35
N ASN A 543 -21.41 -28.09 52.26
CA ASN A 543 -20.55 -28.18 53.44
C ASN A 543 -19.32 -29.07 53.22
N ASP A 544 -19.28 -29.80 52.10
CA ASP A 544 -18.15 -30.62 51.73
C ASP A 544 -17.50 -30.12 50.45
N ILE A 545 -16.21 -29.81 50.55
CA ILE A 545 -15.38 -29.39 49.43
C ILE A 545 -15.28 -30.46 48.35
N ASN A 546 -15.46 -31.75 48.69
CA ASN A 546 -15.48 -32.84 47.71
C ASN A 546 -16.88 -33.20 47.21
N GLY A 547 -17.94 -32.74 47.87
CA GLY A 547 -19.33 -32.95 47.47
C GLY A 547 -19.95 -31.75 46.75
N SER A 548 -19.16 -30.73 46.42
CA SER A 548 -19.60 -29.57 45.66
C SER A 548 -18.53 -29.09 44.69
N LEU A 549 -18.97 -28.59 43.53
CA LEU A 549 -18.11 -28.01 42.50
C LEU A 549 -18.50 -26.55 42.26
N PRO A 550 -17.82 -25.57 42.91
CA PRO A 550 -17.96 -24.17 42.56
C PRO A 550 -17.63 -23.97 41.08
N PHE A 551 -18.45 -23.20 40.37
CA PHE A 551 -18.37 -23.07 38.93
C PHE A 551 -18.43 -21.61 38.52
N THR A 552 -17.65 -21.20 37.52
CA THR A 552 -17.67 -19.81 37.00
C THR A 552 -17.95 -19.76 35.50
N GLY A 553 -18.03 -20.92 34.86
CA GLY A 553 -18.29 -21.02 33.44
C GLY A 553 -19.74 -20.75 33.06
N THR A 554 -19.91 -20.22 31.87
CA THR A 554 -21.18 -20.17 31.12
C THR A 554 -20.98 -20.90 29.79
N PRO A 555 -20.81 -22.23 29.80
CA PRO A 555 -20.54 -23.03 28.60
C PRO A 555 -21.71 -23.03 27.61
N ASP A 556 -21.40 -23.07 26.32
CA ASP A 556 -22.40 -23.18 25.25
C ASP A 556 -22.86 -24.63 25.05
N ALA A 557 -21.93 -25.58 25.22
CA ALA A 557 -22.20 -27.02 25.13
C ALA A 557 -21.22 -27.82 26.01
N PHE A 558 -21.42 -29.12 26.10
CA PHE A 558 -20.39 -30.07 26.49
C PHE A 558 -20.29 -31.18 25.45
N GLU A 559 -19.12 -31.80 25.37
CA GLU A 559 -18.86 -32.99 24.58
C GLU A 559 -18.38 -34.12 25.50
N VAL A 560 -18.70 -35.36 25.17
CA VAL A 560 -18.22 -36.56 25.87
C VAL A 560 -18.13 -37.72 24.88
N TYR A 561 -17.08 -38.53 24.98
CA TYR A 561 -17.03 -39.81 24.28
C TYR A 561 -17.69 -40.87 25.16
N ALA A 562 -18.63 -41.62 24.58
CA ALA A 562 -19.34 -42.65 25.31
C ALA A 562 -19.63 -43.87 24.43
N ARG A 563 -19.76 -45.02 25.09
CA ARG A 563 -20.37 -46.23 24.51
C ARG A 563 -21.20 -46.92 25.57
N PHE A 564 -22.26 -47.60 25.15
CA PHE A 564 -23.26 -48.15 26.07
C PHE A 564 -23.63 -49.57 25.66
N THR A 565 -23.49 -50.49 26.61
CA THR A 565 -23.91 -51.89 26.47
C THR A 565 -25.16 -52.11 27.33
N PRO A 566 -26.34 -52.31 26.72
CA PRO A 566 -27.57 -52.53 27.47
C PRO A 566 -27.56 -53.88 28.21
N GLY A 567 -28.08 -53.89 29.44
CA GLY A 567 -28.26 -55.08 30.26
C GLY A 567 -29.67 -55.64 30.15
N THR A 568 -30.23 -56.05 31.30
CA THR A 568 -31.58 -56.61 31.41
C THR A 568 -32.54 -55.62 32.07
N ALA A 569 -33.63 -55.30 31.38
CA ALA A 569 -34.70 -54.48 31.91
C ALA A 569 -35.48 -55.20 33.04
N LYS A 570 -35.91 -54.44 34.05
CA LYS A 570 -36.78 -54.92 35.14
C LYS A 570 -38.21 -55.19 34.66
N ASN A 571 -38.70 -54.37 33.74
CA ASN A 571 -40.03 -54.47 33.14
C ASN A 571 -39.91 -54.51 31.62
N GLU A 572 -40.83 -55.22 30.97
CA GLU A 572 -40.92 -55.25 29.51
C GLU A 572 -41.25 -53.84 28.97
N GLY A 573 -40.56 -53.41 27.91
CA GLY A 573 -40.72 -52.09 27.30
C GLY A 573 -39.89 -50.96 27.91
N THR A 574 -39.08 -51.21 28.96
CA THR A 574 -38.12 -50.23 29.48
C THR A 574 -37.07 -49.88 28.42
N VAL A 575 -36.84 -48.59 28.20
CA VAL A 575 -35.76 -48.09 27.33
C VAL A 575 -34.42 -48.21 28.06
N LEU A 576 -33.45 -48.86 27.43
CA LEU A 576 -32.09 -49.03 27.95
C LEU A 576 -31.16 -48.03 27.26
N GLN A 577 -30.70 -47.06 28.03
CA GLN A 577 -29.81 -46.00 27.56
C GLN A 577 -29.08 -45.38 28.75
N GLY A 578 -27.81 -45.02 28.57
CA GLY A 578 -27.09 -44.21 29.56
C GLY A 578 -27.54 -42.75 29.53
N ARG A 579 -27.18 -41.97 30.55
CA ARG A 579 -27.37 -40.52 30.58
C ARG A 579 -26.12 -39.84 31.11
N VAL A 580 -25.75 -38.74 30.47
CA VAL A 580 -24.86 -37.72 31.05
C VAL A 580 -25.66 -36.42 31.19
N GLN A 581 -25.59 -35.79 32.35
CA GLN A 581 -26.33 -34.57 32.65
C GLN A 581 -25.46 -33.59 33.44
N LEU A 582 -25.50 -32.32 33.03
CA LEU A 582 -24.80 -31.22 33.67
C LEU A 582 -25.82 -30.15 34.02
N ILE A 583 -25.84 -29.74 35.29
CA ILE A 583 -26.77 -28.73 35.81
C ILE A 583 -25.96 -27.63 36.49
N VAL A 584 -26.07 -26.41 36.00
CA VAL A 584 -25.56 -25.21 36.65
C VAL A 584 -26.67 -24.63 37.52
N HIS A 585 -26.38 -24.38 38.79
CA HIS A 585 -27.36 -23.92 39.77
C HIS A 585 -26.78 -22.92 40.77
N GLY A 586 -27.64 -22.13 41.43
CA GLY A 586 -27.26 -21.18 42.48
C GLY A 586 -26.78 -21.87 43.78
N GLU A 587 -26.53 -21.10 44.84
CA GLU A 587 -26.01 -21.60 46.13
C GLU A 587 -27.08 -22.36 46.94
N VAL A 588 -27.43 -23.57 46.49
CA VAL A 588 -28.36 -24.51 47.14
C VAL A 588 -27.85 -25.95 47.03
N ALA A 589 -28.29 -26.82 47.94
CA ALA A 589 -28.05 -28.27 47.85
C ALA A 589 -28.91 -28.91 46.74
N TYR A 590 -28.56 -28.64 45.49
CA TYR A 590 -29.33 -29.02 44.31
C TYR A 590 -29.30 -30.54 44.09
N HIS A 591 -30.40 -31.12 43.64
CA HIS A 591 -30.52 -32.57 43.41
C HIS A 591 -30.62 -32.92 41.92
N ASP A 592 -30.14 -34.12 41.58
CA ASP A 592 -30.39 -34.80 40.33
C ASP A 592 -30.88 -36.24 40.60
N PRO A 593 -32.13 -36.59 40.22
CA PRO A 593 -33.13 -35.74 39.56
C PRO A 593 -33.57 -34.48 40.32
N GLU A 594 -34.04 -33.47 39.58
CA GLU A 594 -34.46 -32.17 40.13
C GLU A 594 -35.72 -32.27 41.01
N LEU A 595 -35.66 -31.65 42.18
CA LEU A 595 -36.82 -31.46 43.06
C LEU A 595 -37.59 -30.19 42.68
N SER A 596 -38.92 -30.23 42.78
CA SER A 596 -39.82 -29.16 42.35
C SER A 596 -39.52 -27.79 42.97
N GLU A 597 -39.14 -27.77 44.24
CA GLU A 597 -38.80 -26.59 45.02
C GLU A 597 -37.46 -25.96 44.63
N GLN A 598 -36.64 -26.67 43.85
CA GLN A 598 -35.31 -26.22 43.43
C GLN A 598 -35.30 -25.57 42.05
N ALA A 599 -36.41 -25.64 41.29
CA ALA A 599 -36.50 -25.13 39.93
C ALA A 599 -36.05 -23.66 39.78
N ALA A 600 -36.33 -22.82 40.80
CA ALA A 600 -35.93 -21.41 40.80
C ALA A 600 -34.41 -21.17 40.95
N ASN A 601 -33.65 -22.19 41.38
CA ASN A 601 -32.20 -22.12 41.56
C ASN A 601 -31.43 -22.69 40.37
N LYS A 602 -32.11 -23.34 39.43
CA LYS A 602 -31.47 -23.76 38.17
C LYS A 602 -31.07 -22.51 37.39
N ILE A 603 -29.86 -22.51 36.84
CA ILE A 603 -29.35 -21.47 35.94
C ILE A 603 -29.38 -22.03 34.52
N ALA A 604 -28.76 -23.21 34.33
CA ALA A 604 -28.70 -23.88 33.03
C ALA A 604 -28.63 -25.39 33.19
N SER A 605 -28.98 -26.10 32.12
CA SER A 605 -28.76 -27.55 32.07
C SER A 605 -28.49 -28.02 30.65
N ALA A 606 -27.73 -29.10 30.55
CA ALA A 606 -27.48 -29.84 29.31
C ALA A 606 -27.53 -31.34 29.63
N SER A 607 -28.09 -32.14 28.72
CA SER A 607 -28.12 -33.60 28.88
C SER A 607 -28.03 -34.31 27.54
N VAL A 608 -27.40 -35.48 27.54
CA VAL A 608 -27.38 -36.42 26.41
C VAL A 608 -27.81 -37.80 26.89
N LEU A 609 -28.62 -38.47 26.07
CA LEU A 609 -28.97 -39.88 26.23
C LEU A 609 -28.06 -40.71 25.34
N ILE A 610 -27.48 -41.77 25.90
CA ILE A 610 -26.50 -42.63 25.23
C ILE A 610 -27.17 -43.95 24.86
N PRO A 611 -27.58 -44.14 23.59
CA PRO A 611 -28.18 -45.39 23.16
C PRO A 611 -27.13 -46.51 23.04
N ALA A 612 -27.59 -47.74 22.86
CA ALA A 612 -26.72 -48.90 22.62
C ALA A 612 -25.74 -48.63 21.48
N THR A 613 -24.45 -48.58 21.82
CA THR A 613 -23.38 -48.22 20.89
C THR A 613 -22.13 -48.99 21.28
N ALA A 614 -21.52 -49.70 20.32
CA ALA A 614 -20.34 -50.54 20.57
C ALA A 614 -19.03 -49.74 20.51
N ASP A 615 -18.95 -48.79 19.58
CA ASP A 615 -17.77 -47.94 19.35
C ASP A 615 -17.85 -46.66 20.18
N TRP A 616 -16.69 -46.13 20.58
CA TRP A 616 -16.59 -44.81 21.20
C TRP A 616 -17.18 -43.75 20.26
N THR A 617 -18.27 -43.12 20.71
CA THR A 617 -19.00 -42.12 19.93
C THR A 617 -19.04 -40.81 20.70
N LYS A 618 -18.77 -39.69 20.00
CA LYS A 618 -18.87 -38.36 20.61
C LYS A 618 -20.33 -37.90 20.67
N PHE A 619 -20.77 -37.51 21.85
CA PHE A 619 -22.08 -36.91 22.09
C PHE A 619 -21.90 -35.45 22.52
N THR A 620 -22.75 -34.56 22.00
CA THR A 620 -22.73 -33.14 22.31
C THR A 620 -24.05 -32.72 22.94
N GLY A 621 -24.00 -32.19 24.16
CA GLY A 621 -25.15 -31.61 24.87
C GLY A 621 -25.07 -30.10 24.87
N LYS A 622 -26.06 -29.40 24.29
CA LYS A 622 -26.12 -27.93 24.33
C LYS A 622 -26.73 -27.46 25.65
N PHE A 623 -26.16 -26.41 26.24
CA PHE A 623 -26.74 -25.80 27.44
C PHE A 623 -27.97 -24.95 27.10
N SER A 624 -29.00 -25.11 27.92
CA SER A 624 -30.20 -24.29 27.92
C SER A 624 -30.20 -23.38 29.15
N TYR A 625 -30.01 -22.07 28.95
CA TYR A 625 -30.02 -21.04 29.99
C TYR A 625 -31.43 -20.46 30.18
N THR A 626 -32.35 -21.29 30.69
CA THR A 626 -33.74 -20.90 30.95
C THR A 626 -34.02 -20.61 32.43
N GLY A 627 -32.99 -20.67 33.26
CA GLY A 627 -33.06 -20.49 34.70
C GLY A 627 -32.83 -19.04 35.16
N ASN A 628 -32.77 -18.84 36.48
CA ASN A 628 -32.51 -17.52 37.08
C ASN A 628 -31.01 -17.27 37.23
N GLU A 629 -30.58 -16.00 37.19
CA GLU A 629 -29.20 -15.61 37.50
C GLU A 629 -28.91 -15.71 39.01
N SER A 630 -27.66 -15.95 39.38
CA SER A 630 -27.21 -16.05 40.77
C SER A 630 -25.81 -15.43 40.95
N GLY A 631 -25.56 -14.81 42.12
CA GLY A 631 -24.25 -14.22 42.44
C GLY A 631 -23.15 -15.26 42.74
N LYS A 632 -23.53 -16.51 43.02
CA LYS A 632 -22.66 -17.69 43.07
C LYS A 632 -23.33 -18.86 42.37
N GLN A 633 -22.55 -19.70 41.71
CA GLN A 633 -23.06 -20.87 41.03
C GLN A 633 -22.17 -22.09 41.24
N TYR A 634 -22.78 -23.26 41.07
CA TYR A 634 -22.19 -24.57 41.22
C TYR A 634 -22.59 -25.45 40.03
N LEU A 635 -21.77 -26.46 39.72
CA LEU A 635 -22.03 -27.42 38.66
C LEU A 635 -22.23 -28.82 39.26
N LEU A 636 -23.44 -29.35 39.13
CA LEU A 636 -23.75 -30.75 39.41
C LEU A 636 -23.72 -31.51 38.08
N ALA A 637 -22.61 -32.20 37.82
CA ALA A 637 -22.49 -33.14 36.72
C ALA A 637 -22.75 -34.56 37.23
N SER A 638 -23.45 -35.36 36.44
CA SER A 638 -23.74 -36.75 36.76
C SER A 638 -23.77 -37.63 35.51
N ALA A 639 -23.45 -38.90 35.70
CA ALA A 639 -23.69 -39.92 34.70
C ALA A 639 -24.28 -41.18 35.31
N THR A 640 -25.26 -41.77 34.64
CA THR A 640 -25.93 -42.98 35.10
C THR A 640 -26.18 -43.96 33.98
N THR A 641 -26.11 -45.24 34.32
CA THR A 641 -26.40 -46.37 33.42
C THR A 641 -27.85 -46.43 32.94
N ASN A 642 -28.80 -45.79 33.63
CA ASN A 642 -30.17 -45.62 33.16
C ASN A 642 -30.78 -44.32 33.74
N PRO A 643 -31.42 -43.45 32.93
CA PRO A 643 -32.09 -42.25 33.45
C PRO A 643 -33.28 -42.56 34.37
N VAL A 644 -33.84 -43.77 34.30
CA VAL A 644 -34.89 -44.25 35.20
C VAL A 644 -34.25 -45.08 36.32
N PRO A 645 -34.31 -44.63 37.59
CA PRO A 645 -33.69 -45.35 38.71
C PRO A 645 -34.20 -46.78 38.86
N GLY A 646 -33.28 -47.76 38.92
CA GLY A 646 -33.58 -49.17 39.15
C GLY A 646 -34.35 -49.88 38.03
N ALA A 647 -34.35 -49.30 36.83
CA ALA A 647 -35.09 -49.82 35.68
C ALA A 647 -34.41 -51.03 35.00
N SER A 648 -33.12 -51.24 35.24
CA SER A 648 -32.33 -52.29 34.61
C SER A 648 -31.11 -52.69 35.44
N LYS A 649 -30.58 -53.88 35.16
CA LYS A 649 -29.34 -54.43 35.75
C LYS A 649 -28.38 -54.87 34.66
N ASP A 650 -27.10 -54.95 34.98
CA ASP A 650 -26.01 -55.38 34.09
C ASP A 650 -25.76 -54.47 32.87
N ASP A 651 -26.31 -53.26 32.87
CA ASP A 651 -25.95 -52.21 31.90
C ASP A 651 -24.52 -51.75 32.14
N GLN A 652 -23.82 -51.36 31.08
CA GLN A 652 -22.49 -50.77 31.16
C GLN A 652 -22.46 -49.47 30.36
N LEU A 653 -22.07 -48.38 31.03
CA LEU A 653 -21.80 -47.09 30.40
C LEU A 653 -20.32 -46.78 30.58
N ASP A 654 -19.63 -46.65 29.45
CA ASP A 654 -18.24 -46.22 29.39
C ASP A 654 -18.19 -44.76 28.94
N LEU A 655 -17.39 -43.95 29.63
CA LEU A 655 -17.25 -42.51 29.39
C LEU A 655 -15.78 -42.14 29.34
N ASP A 656 -15.48 -41.17 28.49
CA ASP A 656 -14.16 -40.58 28.38
C ASP A 656 -14.21 -39.14 27.84
N ASN A 657 -13.20 -38.33 28.13
CA ASN A 657 -12.95 -37.01 27.55
C ASN A 657 -14.17 -36.07 27.59
N LEU A 658 -14.77 -35.90 28.76
CA LEU A 658 -15.86 -34.94 28.95
C LEU A 658 -15.29 -33.52 29.03
N LYS A 659 -15.73 -32.65 28.12
CA LYS A 659 -15.24 -31.27 28.01
C LYS A 659 -16.37 -30.26 27.86
N LEU A 660 -16.26 -29.14 28.54
CA LEU A 660 -17.13 -27.98 28.35
C LEU A 660 -16.65 -27.12 27.18
N ILE A 661 -17.57 -26.69 26.31
CA ILE A 661 -17.30 -25.93 25.10
C ILE A 661 -17.74 -24.49 25.27
N TYR A 662 -16.84 -23.56 24.96
CA TYR A 662 -17.04 -22.11 25.00
C TYR A 662 -16.71 -21.53 23.63
N TYR A 663 -17.72 -21.08 22.89
CA TYR A 663 -17.51 -20.51 21.57
C TYR A 663 -16.88 -19.11 21.68
N HIS A 664 -15.84 -18.88 20.87
CA HIS A 664 -15.11 -17.61 20.82
C HIS A 664 -15.04 -17.05 19.39
N THR A 665 -15.99 -17.41 18.54
CA THR A 665 -16.10 -16.99 17.14
C THR A 665 -17.32 -16.09 16.90
N LEU A 666 -17.33 -15.41 15.77
CA LEU A 666 -18.51 -14.67 15.28
C LEU A 666 -19.44 -15.59 14.49
N GLU A 667 -20.74 -15.29 14.52
CA GLU A 667 -21.76 -15.88 13.66
C GLU A 667 -22.03 -15.02 12.41
N SER A 668 -21.82 -13.70 12.49
CA SER A 668 -21.91 -12.80 11.34
C SER A 668 -21.06 -11.56 11.50
N LEU A 669 -20.62 -10.99 10.38
CA LEU A 669 -19.89 -9.72 10.31
C LEU A 669 -20.35 -8.88 9.11
N THR A 670 -20.63 -7.60 9.35
CA THR A 670 -21.00 -6.61 8.32
C THR A 670 -20.41 -5.25 8.65
N THR A 671 -20.25 -4.39 7.63
CA THR A 671 -19.81 -3.01 7.82
C THR A 671 -20.48 -2.05 6.84
N THR A 672 -20.36 -0.75 7.12
CA THR A 672 -20.91 0.35 6.34
C THR A 672 -19.82 1.35 5.94
N ASP A 673 -20.09 2.19 4.94
CA ASP A 673 -19.21 3.31 4.58
C ASP A 673 -19.45 4.52 5.50
N SER A 674 -18.73 5.61 5.22
CA SER A 674 -18.88 6.89 5.90
C SER A 674 -20.23 7.59 5.66
N GLU A 675 -21.10 7.02 4.83
CA GLU A 675 -22.48 7.50 4.60
C GLU A 675 -23.52 6.56 5.23
N GLY A 676 -23.07 5.49 5.91
CA GLY A 676 -23.93 4.50 6.55
C GLY A 676 -24.51 3.46 5.59
N LYS A 677 -24.02 3.39 4.35
CA LYS A 677 -24.45 2.39 3.36
C LYS A 677 -23.67 1.10 3.54
N ALA A 678 -24.35 -0.04 3.45
CA ALA A 678 -23.72 -1.35 3.58
C ALA A 678 -22.67 -1.59 2.49
N ILE A 679 -21.50 -2.09 2.90
CA ILE A 679 -20.41 -2.47 1.99
C ILE A 679 -20.21 -3.97 2.06
N ALA A 680 -19.99 -4.58 0.89
CA ALA A 680 -19.55 -5.96 0.82
C ALA A 680 -18.10 -6.06 1.35
N LEU A 681 -17.89 -7.04 2.23
CA LEU A 681 -16.54 -7.56 2.49
C LEU A 681 -16.00 -8.16 1.19
N ASN A 682 -14.67 -8.20 1.04
CA ASN A 682 -14.01 -8.83 -0.11
C ASN A 682 -14.45 -10.28 -0.34
N GLU A 683 -14.89 -10.98 0.71
CA GLU A 683 -15.43 -12.33 0.67
C GLU A 683 -16.68 -12.44 1.56
N LYS A 684 -17.59 -13.37 1.24
CA LYS A 684 -18.74 -13.66 2.10
C LYS A 684 -18.24 -14.17 3.46
N PHE A 685 -18.81 -13.67 4.55
CA PHE A 685 -18.44 -14.09 5.89
C PHE A 685 -18.48 -15.61 6.04
N ALA A 686 -17.38 -16.16 6.55
CA ALA A 686 -17.22 -17.56 6.95
C ALA A 686 -16.59 -17.59 8.35
N GLU A 687 -17.01 -18.55 9.19
CA GLU A 687 -16.61 -18.60 10.61
C GLU A 687 -15.10 -18.75 10.80
N ASP A 688 -14.44 -19.41 9.85
CA ASP A 688 -13.00 -19.68 9.77
C ASP A 688 -12.21 -18.61 8.99
N CYS A 689 -12.86 -17.56 8.48
CA CYS A 689 -12.20 -16.43 7.84
C CYS A 689 -12.06 -15.25 8.80
N TYR A 690 -10.81 -14.86 9.06
CA TYR A 690 -10.45 -13.88 10.08
C TYR A 690 -9.98 -12.53 9.53
N ASN A 691 -9.75 -12.41 8.22
CA ASN A 691 -9.20 -11.19 7.63
C ASN A 691 -10.01 -10.76 6.43
N TYR A 692 -10.55 -9.55 6.50
CA TYR A 692 -11.38 -8.96 5.47
C TYR A 692 -10.79 -7.64 5.01
N THR A 693 -11.11 -7.25 3.79
CA THR A 693 -10.81 -5.93 3.24
C THR A 693 -12.09 -5.31 2.69
N VAL A 694 -12.16 -3.97 2.70
CA VAL A 694 -13.27 -3.23 2.12
C VAL A 694 -12.79 -2.05 1.30
N ASP A 695 -13.50 -1.75 0.22
CA ASP A 695 -13.21 -0.62 -0.67
C ASP A 695 -13.85 0.69 -0.17
N ALA A 696 -13.51 1.08 1.06
CA ALA A 696 -13.97 2.33 1.67
C ALA A 696 -13.03 2.82 2.77
N VAL A 697 -13.24 4.07 3.17
CA VAL A 697 -12.52 4.72 4.28
C VAL A 697 -13.31 4.54 5.57
N TYR A 698 -12.59 4.25 6.65
CA TYR A 698 -13.17 4.20 7.98
C TYR A 698 -13.33 5.61 8.57
N ASP A 699 -14.54 5.96 9.01
CA ASP A 699 -14.84 7.16 9.79
C ASP A 699 -15.38 6.73 11.15
N ALA A 700 -14.66 7.04 12.22
CA ALA A 700 -15.02 6.62 13.58
C ALA A 700 -16.42 7.07 14.05
N ASN A 701 -16.97 8.14 13.46
CA ASN A 701 -18.28 8.68 13.83
C ASN A 701 -19.42 8.19 12.93
N LYS A 702 -19.12 7.59 11.77
CA LYS A 702 -20.12 7.26 10.75
C LYS A 702 -20.08 5.80 10.32
N THR A 703 -18.90 5.20 10.23
CA THR A 703 -18.73 3.79 9.90
C THR A 703 -19.23 2.92 11.05
N LYS A 704 -20.23 2.10 10.76
CA LYS A 704 -20.78 1.11 11.68
C LYS A 704 -20.35 -0.28 11.29
N VAL A 705 -19.59 -0.93 12.17
CA VAL A 705 -19.30 -2.37 12.13
C VAL A 705 -20.34 -3.10 12.98
N SER A 706 -21.04 -4.07 12.39
CA SER A 706 -22.08 -4.86 13.09
C SER A 706 -21.76 -6.34 13.03
N TYR A 707 -21.88 -7.02 14.16
CA TYR A 707 -21.54 -8.44 14.31
C TYR A 707 -22.48 -9.14 15.29
N THR A 708 -22.56 -10.46 15.17
CA THR A 708 -23.26 -11.33 16.11
C THR A 708 -22.27 -12.36 16.63
N LYS A 709 -22.19 -12.56 17.95
CA LYS A 709 -21.28 -13.53 18.58
C LYS A 709 -21.96 -14.89 18.67
N LYS A 710 -21.19 -15.97 18.46
CA LYS A 710 -21.69 -17.35 18.58
C LYS A 710 -21.80 -17.80 20.04
N GLY A 711 -20.83 -17.43 20.88
CA GLY A 711 -20.82 -17.78 22.30
C GLY A 711 -21.73 -16.90 23.13
N ILE A 712 -22.59 -17.51 23.95
CA ILE A 712 -23.61 -16.80 24.74
C ILE A 712 -22.97 -15.78 25.69
N ALA A 713 -21.91 -16.17 26.38
CA ALA A 713 -21.15 -15.34 27.32
C ALA A 713 -19.79 -14.87 26.78
N ALA A 714 -19.55 -14.99 25.47
CA ALA A 714 -18.32 -14.48 24.86
C ALA A 714 -18.22 -12.95 25.00
N MET A 715 -17.03 -12.45 25.29
CA MET A 715 -16.72 -11.03 25.37
C MET A 715 -16.14 -10.54 24.05
N VAL A 716 -16.46 -9.31 23.65
CA VAL A 716 -15.96 -8.72 22.40
C VAL A 716 -15.33 -7.36 22.67
N ASP A 717 -14.06 -7.23 22.30
CA ASP A 717 -13.34 -5.96 22.28
C ASP A 717 -13.16 -5.50 20.83
N THR A 718 -13.36 -4.22 20.53
CA THR A 718 -13.12 -3.66 19.19
C THR A 718 -12.12 -2.53 19.23
N LYS A 719 -11.25 -2.44 18.22
CA LYS A 719 -10.28 -1.34 18.09
C LYS A 719 -10.02 -1.03 16.62
N TYR A 720 -9.93 0.25 16.29
CA TYR A 720 -9.37 0.71 15.02
C TYR A 720 -7.95 1.22 15.22
N ASP A 721 -7.03 0.79 14.37
CA ASP A 721 -5.66 1.29 14.31
C ASP A 721 -5.50 2.19 13.07
N GLU A 722 -5.34 3.50 13.30
CA GLU A 722 -5.27 4.49 12.22
C GLU A 722 -4.05 4.32 11.30
N ALA A 723 -2.93 3.83 11.83
CA ALA A 723 -1.69 3.69 11.06
C ALA A 723 -1.78 2.52 10.07
N THR A 724 -2.36 1.41 10.53
CA THR A 724 -2.53 0.20 9.71
C THR A 724 -3.86 0.18 8.94
N ARG A 725 -4.82 1.04 9.32
CA ARG A 725 -6.21 1.11 8.81
C ARG A 725 -7.00 -0.17 9.07
N VAL A 726 -6.70 -0.86 10.15
CA VAL A 726 -7.31 -2.13 10.51
C VAL A 726 -8.28 -1.94 11.66
N PHE A 727 -9.53 -2.37 11.47
CA PHE A 727 -10.51 -2.55 12.53
C PHE A 727 -10.47 -3.99 13.02
N SER A 728 -10.08 -4.20 14.27
CA SER A 728 -10.01 -5.51 14.90
C SER A 728 -11.23 -5.74 15.80
N ILE A 729 -11.79 -6.95 15.72
CA ILE A 729 -12.84 -7.47 16.60
C ILE A 729 -12.25 -8.70 17.28
N ILE A 730 -12.04 -8.60 18.58
CA ILE A 730 -11.40 -9.62 19.40
C ILE A 730 -12.50 -10.29 20.22
N VAL A 731 -12.83 -11.53 19.86
CA VAL A 731 -13.85 -12.34 20.54
C VAL A 731 -13.14 -13.30 21.48
N LYS A 732 -13.43 -13.18 22.77
CA LYS A 732 -12.90 -14.04 23.84
C LYS A 732 -14.01 -14.95 24.35
N GLY A 733 -13.74 -16.25 24.40
CA GLY A 733 -14.62 -17.21 25.07
C GLY A 733 -14.78 -16.84 26.55
N ASN A 734 -15.86 -17.29 27.18
CA ASN A 734 -16.07 -17.01 28.60
C ASN A 734 -14.96 -17.61 29.50
N ASP A 735 -14.31 -18.68 29.03
CA ASP A 735 -13.17 -19.36 29.65
C ASP A 735 -11.80 -18.81 29.22
N TYR A 736 -11.74 -17.66 28.54
CA TYR A 736 -10.49 -17.04 28.15
C TYR A 736 -9.70 -16.55 29.35
N ASP A 737 -8.47 -17.02 29.46
CA ASP A 737 -7.48 -16.54 30.41
C ASP A 737 -6.11 -16.50 29.74
N ALA A 738 -5.42 -15.37 29.82
CA ALA A 738 -4.19 -15.14 29.07
C ALA A 738 -3.04 -16.08 29.46
N GLN A 739 -3.07 -16.65 30.67
CA GLN A 739 -2.04 -17.60 31.12
C GLN A 739 -2.47 -19.06 30.94
N SER A 740 -3.71 -19.40 31.32
CA SER A 740 -4.17 -20.79 31.44
C SER A 740 -4.98 -21.29 30.26
N ASN A 741 -5.60 -20.40 29.46
CA ASN A 741 -6.34 -20.77 28.26
C ASN A 741 -6.20 -19.69 27.15
N PRO A 742 -4.98 -19.44 26.65
CA PRO A 742 -4.73 -18.39 25.68
C PRO A 742 -5.37 -18.66 24.31
N SER A 743 -5.81 -19.88 24.04
CA SER A 743 -6.44 -20.29 22.78
C SER A 743 -7.92 -19.93 22.65
N ALA A 744 -8.61 -19.58 23.75
CA ALA A 744 -10.04 -19.25 23.73
C ALA A 744 -10.31 -17.81 23.22
N ILE A 745 -9.67 -17.44 22.11
CA ILE A 745 -9.75 -16.11 21.51
C ILE A 745 -9.68 -16.20 19.98
N SER A 746 -10.53 -15.44 19.30
CA SER A 746 -10.44 -15.22 17.85
C SER A 746 -10.35 -13.73 17.56
N THR A 747 -9.53 -13.34 16.59
CA THR A 747 -9.41 -11.94 16.15
C THR A 747 -9.82 -11.86 14.69
N TYR A 748 -10.87 -11.08 14.41
CA TYR A 748 -11.30 -10.75 13.07
C TYR A 748 -10.81 -9.35 12.72
N THR A 749 -10.32 -9.15 11.51
CA THR A 749 -9.82 -7.86 11.05
C THR A 749 -10.53 -7.39 9.79
N ILE A 750 -10.77 -6.08 9.68
CA ILE A 750 -11.24 -5.42 8.46
C ILE A 750 -10.23 -4.32 8.11
N LYS A 751 -9.48 -4.47 7.02
CA LYS A 751 -8.59 -3.43 6.49
C LYS A 751 -9.38 -2.50 5.57
N TYR A 752 -9.42 -1.21 5.92
CA TYR A 752 -10.04 -0.13 5.14
C TYR A 752 -9.00 0.53 4.21
N LYS A 753 -9.47 1.15 3.11
CA LYS A 753 -8.60 1.91 2.20
C LYS A 753 -8.16 3.23 2.81
N LYS A 754 -7.02 3.73 2.31
CA LYS A 754 -6.55 5.09 2.64
C LYS A 754 -7.44 6.12 1.89
N PRO A 755 -7.74 7.28 2.50
CA PRO A 755 -8.45 8.35 1.81
C PRO A 755 -7.78 8.73 0.50
N ALA A 756 -8.59 9.02 -0.53
CA ALA A 756 -8.11 9.47 -1.83
C ALA A 756 -7.33 10.80 -1.69
N PRO A 757 -6.14 10.93 -2.29
CA PRO A 757 -5.48 12.23 -2.41
C PRO A 757 -6.37 13.21 -3.19
N THR A 758 -6.37 14.48 -2.78
CA THR A 758 -7.19 15.54 -3.39
C THR A 758 -6.32 16.50 -4.19
N LEU A 759 -6.93 17.38 -4.99
CA LEU A 759 -6.25 18.56 -5.51
C LEU A 759 -6.27 19.67 -4.45
N THR A 760 -5.11 20.28 -4.19
CA THR A 760 -4.96 21.48 -3.35
C THR A 760 -5.02 22.76 -4.18
N SER A 761 -4.80 22.65 -5.48
CA SER A 761 -4.97 23.73 -6.46
C SER A 761 -5.38 23.13 -7.80
N LEU A 762 -6.30 23.81 -8.48
CA LEU A 762 -6.67 23.57 -9.88
C LEU A 762 -6.96 24.92 -10.53
N VAL A 763 -6.16 25.28 -11.52
CA VAL A 763 -6.29 26.51 -12.30
C VAL A 763 -6.43 26.13 -13.77
N VAL A 764 -7.45 26.70 -14.43
CA VAL A 764 -7.71 26.51 -15.86
C VAL A 764 -7.89 27.90 -16.48
N ALA A 765 -7.12 28.20 -17.53
CA ALA A 765 -7.16 29.51 -18.21
C ALA A 765 -6.99 30.71 -17.26
N GLY A 766 -6.09 30.56 -16.27
CA GLY A 766 -5.84 31.59 -15.25
C GLY A 766 -6.93 31.74 -14.17
N LYS A 767 -8.03 30.99 -14.26
CA LYS A 767 -9.10 30.94 -13.25
C LYS A 767 -8.88 29.79 -12.29
N GLU A 768 -8.84 30.09 -11.00
CA GLU A 768 -8.74 29.09 -9.93
C GLU A 768 -10.12 28.47 -9.64
N PHE A 769 -10.20 27.14 -9.74
CA PHE A 769 -11.40 26.34 -9.48
C PHE A 769 -11.35 25.64 -8.12
N ILE A 770 -10.15 25.29 -7.66
CA ILE A 770 -9.93 24.70 -6.33
C ILE A 770 -8.93 25.56 -5.58
N SER A 771 -9.37 26.09 -4.44
CA SER A 771 -8.52 26.62 -3.38
C SER A 771 -8.73 25.79 -2.11
N ALA A 772 -7.72 25.71 -1.25
CA ALA A 772 -7.69 24.80 -0.10
C ALA A 772 -8.99 24.85 0.75
N GLY A 773 -9.72 23.73 0.81
CA GLY A 773 -10.86 23.54 1.73
C GLY A 773 -12.26 23.40 1.12
N LYS A 774 -12.41 23.17 -0.20
CA LYS A 774 -13.71 22.87 -0.84
C LYS A 774 -13.71 21.50 -1.54
N ASP A 775 -14.85 20.80 -1.47
CA ASP A 775 -15.06 19.44 -2.00
C ASP A 775 -15.69 19.39 -3.40
N ASP A 776 -15.78 20.53 -4.10
CA ASP A 776 -16.35 20.57 -5.44
C ASP A 776 -15.48 19.77 -6.42
N LYS A 777 -16.11 18.83 -7.14
CA LYS A 777 -15.43 17.94 -8.11
C LYS A 777 -15.86 18.16 -9.54
N ASN A 778 -16.90 18.97 -9.78
CA ASN A 778 -17.45 19.21 -11.11
C ASN A 778 -17.52 20.71 -11.38
N PHE A 779 -16.93 21.14 -12.50
CA PHE A 779 -16.80 22.53 -12.88
C PHE A 779 -17.18 22.75 -14.35
N THR A 780 -17.50 24.00 -14.70
CA THR A 780 -17.80 24.43 -16.07
C THR A 780 -17.07 25.73 -16.38
N THR A 781 -16.55 25.88 -17.60
CA THR A 781 -15.83 27.08 -18.06
C THR A 781 -16.06 27.36 -19.53
N ALA A 782 -16.10 28.65 -19.90
CA ALA A 782 -16.16 29.11 -21.28
C ALA A 782 -14.81 28.93 -22.00
N GLY A 783 -14.84 28.87 -23.34
CA GLY A 783 -13.66 28.71 -24.20
C GLY A 783 -13.30 27.26 -24.55
N LYS A 784 -12.26 27.07 -25.37
CA LYS A 784 -11.70 25.77 -25.76
C LYS A 784 -10.62 25.30 -24.79
N TYR A 785 -10.50 24.00 -24.59
CA TYR A 785 -9.39 23.42 -23.82
C TYR A 785 -8.04 23.72 -24.47
N GLN A 786 -7.10 24.23 -23.66
CA GLN A 786 -5.70 24.41 -24.01
C GLN A 786 -4.85 23.72 -22.94
N ALA A 787 -4.07 22.70 -23.32
CA ALA A 787 -3.29 21.92 -22.37
C ALA A 787 -2.30 22.77 -21.55
N GLY A 788 -1.71 23.81 -22.15
CA GLY A 788 -0.76 24.72 -21.49
C GLY A 788 -1.39 25.67 -20.47
N GLU A 789 -2.72 25.72 -20.37
CA GLU A 789 -3.45 26.61 -19.47
C GLU A 789 -4.04 25.89 -18.25
N VAL A 790 -3.79 24.59 -18.12
CA VAL A 790 -4.23 23.79 -16.98
C VAL A 790 -3.04 23.54 -16.06
N SER A 791 -3.18 23.96 -14.80
CA SER A 791 -2.22 23.64 -13.75
C SER A 791 -2.94 23.13 -12.50
N TYR A 792 -2.31 22.20 -11.81
CA TYR A 792 -2.88 21.56 -10.64
C TYR A 792 -1.78 21.15 -9.67
N LYS A 793 -2.15 20.99 -8.40
CA LYS A 793 -1.27 20.47 -7.35
C LYS A 793 -2.03 19.46 -6.51
N ALA A 794 -1.53 18.23 -6.43
CA ALA A 794 -2.11 17.21 -5.55
C ALA A 794 -1.77 17.48 -4.07
N SER A 795 -2.57 16.92 -3.17
CA SER A 795 -2.35 16.99 -1.71
C SER A 795 -1.21 16.08 -1.24
N SER A 796 -0.74 15.17 -2.10
CA SER A 796 0.39 14.27 -1.86
C SER A 796 1.37 14.35 -3.02
N GLU A 797 2.68 14.35 -2.72
CA GLU A 797 3.75 14.29 -3.72
C GLU A 797 3.84 12.91 -4.40
N THR A 798 3.30 11.87 -3.77
CA THR A 798 3.24 10.50 -4.32
C THR A 798 1.99 10.25 -5.18
N ALA A 799 1.03 11.18 -5.19
CA ALA A 799 -0.19 11.00 -5.94
C ALA A 799 0.07 11.04 -7.44
N LYS A 800 -0.38 10.00 -8.14
CA LYS A 800 -0.46 9.94 -9.58
C LYS A 800 -1.66 10.76 -10.04
N VAL A 801 -1.42 11.72 -10.92
CA VAL A 801 -2.47 12.55 -11.53
C VAL A 801 -2.57 12.22 -13.01
N ASN A 802 -3.66 11.59 -13.41
CA ASN A 802 -3.96 11.29 -14.81
C ASN A 802 -4.94 12.34 -15.34
N VAL A 803 -4.56 13.01 -16.42
CA VAL A 803 -5.40 14.03 -17.06
C VAL A 803 -5.82 13.52 -18.43
N SER A 804 -7.11 13.57 -18.71
CA SER A 804 -7.67 13.21 -20.01
C SER A 804 -8.67 14.25 -20.46
N TYR A 805 -8.66 14.60 -21.74
CA TYR A 805 -9.61 15.54 -22.31
C TYR A 805 -10.38 14.89 -23.46
N ASP A 806 -11.70 14.90 -23.36
CA ASP A 806 -12.59 14.54 -24.45
C ASP A 806 -13.04 15.80 -25.18
N LYS A 807 -12.52 15.99 -26.40
CA LYS A 807 -12.78 17.14 -27.26
C LYS A 807 -14.20 17.25 -27.80
N PHE A 808 -14.94 16.13 -27.82
CA PHE A 808 -16.31 16.08 -28.33
C PHE A 808 -17.32 16.34 -27.23
N THR A 809 -17.06 15.89 -25.99
CA THR A 809 -17.89 16.27 -24.84
C THR A 809 -17.45 17.55 -24.16
N GLY A 810 -16.27 18.07 -24.51
CA GLY A 810 -15.62 19.19 -23.82
C GLY A 810 -15.20 18.85 -22.40
N LYS A 811 -15.02 17.56 -22.04
CA LYS A 811 -14.77 17.16 -20.64
C LYS A 811 -13.30 16.89 -20.39
N LEU A 812 -12.70 17.70 -19.54
CA LEU A 812 -11.40 17.43 -18.93
C LEU A 812 -11.61 16.66 -17.62
N THR A 813 -11.13 15.43 -17.58
CA THR A 813 -11.17 14.55 -16.41
C THR A 813 -9.77 14.46 -15.80
N ILE A 814 -9.63 14.89 -14.55
CA ILE A 814 -8.42 14.79 -13.75
C ILE A 814 -8.66 13.74 -12.67
N THR A 815 -7.95 12.63 -12.78
CA THR A 815 -8.01 11.52 -11.82
C THR A 815 -6.79 11.58 -10.92
N VAL A 816 -7.01 11.60 -9.61
CA VAL A 816 -5.96 11.66 -8.59
C VAL A 816 -6.04 10.38 -7.76
N GLU A 817 -4.94 9.63 -7.77
CA GLU A 817 -4.84 8.33 -7.10
C GLU A 817 -3.43 8.12 -6.52
N ASP A 818 -3.30 7.23 -5.55
CA ASP A 818 -2.04 6.76 -4.94
C ASP A 818 -2.21 5.28 -4.60
N GLU A 819 -1.12 4.55 -4.37
CA GLU A 819 -1.19 3.12 -4.04
C GLU A 819 -2.04 2.89 -2.78
N GLU A 820 -2.94 1.89 -2.84
CA GLU A 820 -3.89 1.54 -1.77
C GLU A 820 -4.90 2.66 -1.35
N THR A 821 -5.06 3.70 -2.16
CA THR A 821 -6.07 4.76 -1.93
C THR A 821 -7.34 4.56 -2.76
N LEU A 822 -8.42 5.23 -2.36
CA LEU A 822 -9.55 5.48 -3.26
C LEU A 822 -9.14 6.48 -4.36
N THR A 823 -9.87 6.49 -5.48
CA THR A 823 -9.65 7.40 -6.60
C THR A 823 -10.51 8.66 -6.45
N ASN A 824 -9.93 9.84 -6.63
CA ASN A 824 -10.67 11.09 -6.77
C ASN A 824 -10.72 11.51 -8.23
N VAL A 825 -11.91 11.90 -8.70
CA VAL A 825 -12.13 12.36 -10.07
C VAL A 825 -12.65 13.79 -10.03
N TYR A 826 -11.97 14.69 -10.73
CA TYR A 826 -12.36 16.07 -10.96
C TYR A 826 -12.71 16.24 -12.44
N THR A 827 -13.88 16.82 -12.73
CA THR A 827 -14.36 17.03 -14.09
C THR A 827 -14.53 18.52 -14.36
N ILE A 828 -13.94 19.02 -15.44
CA ILE A 828 -14.16 20.38 -15.95
C ILE A 828 -14.81 20.24 -17.33
N THR A 829 -15.96 20.89 -17.53
CA THR A 829 -16.65 20.92 -18.83
C THR A 829 -16.40 22.27 -19.52
N PHE A 830 -15.83 22.23 -20.72
CA PHE A 830 -15.61 23.36 -21.61
C PHE A 830 -16.82 23.55 -22.53
N GLU A 831 -17.26 24.79 -22.70
CA GLU A 831 -18.45 25.12 -23.50
C GLU A 831 -18.21 24.99 -25.02
N GLU A 832 -16.98 25.27 -25.50
CA GLU A 832 -16.63 25.11 -26.91
C GLU A 832 -16.05 23.70 -27.18
N LYS A 833 -16.78 22.89 -27.95
CA LYS A 833 -16.46 21.50 -28.28
C LYS A 833 -16.38 21.27 -29.79
N GLU A 834 -15.56 20.30 -30.22
CA GLU A 834 -15.50 19.88 -31.62
C GLU A 834 -16.76 19.08 -32.00
N LYS A 835 -17.22 19.19 -33.24
CA LYS A 835 -18.26 18.31 -33.79
C LYS A 835 -17.67 16.93 -34.02
N ALA A 836 -18.38 15.89 -33.59
CA ALA A 836 -18.03 14.52 -33.94
C ALA A 836 -18.10 14.34 -35.46
N ALA A 837 -17.21 13.54 -36.02
CA ALA A 837 -17.29 13.16 -37.43
C ALA A 837 -18.50 12.24 -37.65
N PHE A 838 -19.24 12.47 -38.73
CA PHE A 838 -20.49 11.74 -38.98
C PHE A 838 -20.35 10.68 -40.07
N TYR A 839 -21.18 9.63 -39.99
CA TYR A 839 -21.43 8.67 -41.07
C TYR A 839 -22.69 9.02 -41.89
N GLN A 840 -23.62 9.78 -41.33
CA GLN A 840 -24.80 10.30 -42.05
C GLN A 840 -24.77 11.83 -42.04
N ILE A 841 -25.41 12.48 -43.00
CA ILE A 841 -25.55 13.95 -42.96
C ILE A 841 -26.61 14.29 -41.90
N PRO A 842 -26.29 15.04 -40.83
CA PRO A 842 -27.30 15.40 -39.84
C PRO A 842 -28.42 16.27 -40.43
N ASN A 843 -29.66 16.05 -40.01
CA ASN A 843 -30.86 16.76 -40.51
C ASN A 843 -31.04 16.69 -42.04
N ALA A 844 -30.67 15.56 -42.64
CA ALA A 844 -30.84 15.33 -44.08
C ALA A 844 -32.16 14.64 -44.44
N ASP A 845 -32.92 14.26 -43.41
CA ASP A 845 -34.36 14.01 -43.42
C ASP A 845 -35.17 15.32 -43.38
N PHE A 846 -34.53 16.46 -43.11
CA PHE A 846 -35.15 17.79 -43.08
C PHE A 846 -36.31 17.93 -42.08
N GLU A 847 -36.32 17.17 -40.99
CA GLU A 847 -37.35 17.27 -39.96
C GLU A 847 -37.12 18.46 -39.01
N ASN A 848 -35.85 18.86 -38.84
CA ASN A 848 -35.47 19.91 -37.90
C ASN A 848 -35.42 21.30 -38.57
N TRP A 849 -36.29 22.20 -38.12
CA TRP A 849 -36.42 23.57 -38.63
C TRP A 849 -36.38 24.58 -37.50
N GLY A 850 -35.66 25.69 -37.72
CA GLY A 850 -35.77 26.88 -36.89
C GLY A 850 -37.04 27.68 -37.24
N GLU A 851 -37.25 28.83 -36.58
CA GLU A 851 -38.46 29.64 -36.82
C GLU A 851 -38.66 30.06 -38.29
N THR A 852 -37.56 30.27 -39.03
CA THR A 852 -37.61 30.79 -40.42
C THR A 852 -36.57 30.19 -41.38
N ALA A 853 -35.81 29.17 -40.98
CA ALA A 853 -34.74 28.56 -41.77
C ALA A 853 -34.48 27.10 -41.34
N LEU A 854 -33.72 26.36 -42.14
CA LEU A 854 -33.22 25.03 -41.78
C LEU A 854 -32.39 25.13 -40.49
N ALA A 855 -32.63 24.22 -39.54
CA ALA A 855 -31.87 24.17 -38.30
C ALA A 855 -30.69 23.22 -38.46
N GLU A 856 -29.50 23.69 -38.05
CA GLU A 856 -28.26 22.91 -37.95
C GLU A 856 -27.80 22.24 -39.27
N THR A 857 -26.48 22.19 -39.50
CA THR A 857 -25.83 21.48 -40.62
C THR A 857 -26.05 22.04 -42.03
N TRP A 858 -27.28 22.36 -42.45
CA TRP A 858 -27.58 22.90 -43.78
C TRP A 858 -27.67 24.43 -43.77
N ASN A 859 -27.16 25.03 -44.83
CA ASN A 859 -27.09 26.47 -45.02
C ASN A 859 -27.64 26.87 -46.38
N SER A 860 -28.39 27.96 -46.43
CA SER A 860 -28.76 28.66 -47.66
C SER A 860 -28.29 30.12 -47.62
N PHE A 861 -28.86 30.99 -48.45
CA PHE A 861 -28.39 32.37 -48.61
C PHE A 861 -28.37 33.17 -47.31
N GLU A 862 -29.18 32.82 -46.30
CA GLU A 862 -29.16 33.46 -44.99
C GLU A 862 -27.81 33.39 -44.26
N SER A 863 -26.95 32.42 -44.60
CA SER A 863 -25.60 32.30 -44.06
C SER A 863 -24.52 32.75 -45.05
N ALA A 864 -24.90 33.44 -46.13
CA ALA A 864 -23.97 33.76 -47.20
C ALA A 864 -22.84 34.68 -46.74
N THR A 865 -21.65 34.44 -47.27
CA THR A 865 -20.45 35.26 -47.06
C THR A 865 -20.04 35.96 -48.36
N GLY A 866 -18.95 36.74 -48.35
CA GLY A 866 -18.44 37.43 -49.54
C GLY A 866 -18.93 38.86 -49.73
N ARG A 867 -18.42 39.51 -50.79
CA ARG A 867 -18.56 40.96 -51.03
C ARG A 867 -20.02 41.44 -51.14
N TRP A 868 -20.92 40.57 -51.58
CA TRP A 868 -22.34 40.86 -51.79
C TRP A 868 -23.26 40.15 -50.79
N ALA A 869 -22.72 39.58 -49.70
CA ALA A 869 -23.50 38.91 -48.65
C ALA A 869 -24.61 39.78 -48.04
N SER A 870 -24.42 41.09 -47.96
CA SER A 870 -25.44 42.04 -47.46
C SER A 870 -26.72 42.06 -48.31
N PHE A 871 -26.69 41.51 -49.53
CA PHE A 871 -27.87 41.38 -50.40
C PHE A 871 -28.55 40.00 -50.30
N ALA A 872 -28.09 39.11 -49.42
CA ALA A 872 -28.66 37.78 -49.22
C ALA A 872 -30.16 37.77 -48.90
N SER A 873 -30.67 38.81 -48.23
CA SER A 873 -32.10 38.93 -47.91
C SER A 873 -33.01 39.03 -49.15
N TYR A 874 -32.46 39.40 -50.31
CA TYR A 874 -33.19 39.46 -51.58
C TYR A 874 -33.21 38.11 -52.31
N SER A 875 -32.28 37.21 -51.99
CA SER A 875 -32.13 35.86 -52.56
C SER A 875 -33.30 34.93 -52.17
N PRO A 876 -33.56 33.86 -52.94
CA PRO A 876 -34.56 32.87 -52.57
C PRO A 876 -34.15 32.13 -51.30
N LYS A 877 -35.09 31.95 -50.37
CA LYS A 877 -34.89 31.19 -49.13
C LYS A 877 -35.49 29.78 -49.26
N PRO A 878 -34.95 28.78 -48.56
CA PRO A 878 -35.60 27.48 -48.44
C PRO A 878 -36.99 27.59 -47.80
N GLU A 879 -37.93 26.78 -48.26
CA GLU A 879 -39.29 26.69 -47.75
C GLU A 879 -39.54 25.31 -47.16
N LYS A 880 -40.15 25.28 -45.97
CA LYS A 880 -40.63 24.05 -45.34
C LYS A 880 -41.89 23.57 -46.05
N ILE A 881 -41.90 22.30 -46.46
CA ILE A 881 -43.03 21.67 -47.16
C ILE A 881 -43.35 20.30 -46.53
N ASP A 882 -44.48 19.71 -46.90
CA ASP A 882 -44.74 18.30 -46.61
C ASP A 882 -43.80 17.42 -47.45
N GLY A 883 -43.03 16.58 -46.76
CA GLY A 883 -42.01 15.68 -47.33
C GLY A 883 -42.60 14.42 -47.98
N PHE A 884 -41.71 13.55 -48.43
CA PHE A 884 -42.03 12.14 -48.68
C PHE A 884 -42.36 11.44 -47.36
N GLU A 885 -41.58 11.72 -46.31
CA GLU A 885 -41.87 11.38 -44.91
C GLU A 885 -41.74 12.69 -44.11
N GLY A 886 -42.70 13.00 -43.23
CA GLY A 886 -42.65 14.22 -42.41
C GLY A 886 -42.50 15.53 -43.22
N TYR A 887 -41.41 16.26 -42.97
CA TYR A 887 -41.13 17.56 -43.57
C TYR A 887 -40.00 17.51 -44.59
N GLY A 888 -40.21 18.08 -45.77
CA GLY A 888 -39.19 18.26 -46.79
C GLY A 888 -38.74 19.71 -46.93
N VAL A 889 -37.71 19.92 -47.74
CA VAL A 889 -37.22 21.25 -48.13
C VAL A 889 -37.53 21.55 -49.59
N ARG A 890 -38.03 22.76 -49.86
CA ARG A 890 -38.14 23.34 -51.20
C ARG A 890 -37.14 24.47 -51.38
N ILE A 891 -36.37 24.43 -52.47
CA ILE A 891 -35.54 25.54 -52.93
C ILE A 891 -36.03 26.05 -54.28
N LYS A 892 -35.94 27.36 -54.52
CA LYS A 892 -36.46 27.99 -55.75
C LYS A 892 -35.44 28.90 -56.41
N SER A 893 -35.41 28.94 -57.74
CA SER A 893 -34.66 29.99 -58.46
C SER A 893 -35.49 31.28 -58.53
N LYS A 894 -34.80 32.43 -58.52
CA LYS A 894 -35.44 33.76 -58.48
C LYS A 894 -34.72 34.76 -59.37
N ASP A 895 -35.49 35.61 -60.02
CA ASP A 895 -35.01 36.78 -60.74
C ASP A 895 -34.71 37.92 -59.74
N LEU A 896 -33.44 38.28 -59.59
CA LEU A 896 -33.01 39.37 -58.71
C LEU A 896 -32.86 40.71 -59.44
N SER A 897 -33.41 40.85 -60.66
CA SER A 897 -33.26 42.00 -61.58
C SER A 897 -31.84 42.22 -62.13
N MET A 898 -30.81 41.74 -61.42
CA MET A 898 -29.40 41.79 -61.85
C MET A 898 -28.95 40.47 -62.48
N ALA A 899 -29.43 39.34 -61.94
CA ALA A 899 -29.14 38.01 -62.41
C ALA A 899 -30.23 37.03 -61.93
N TYR A 900 -30.29 35.85 -62.56
CA TYR A 900 -31.07 34.74 -62.03
C TYR A 900 -30.22 34.05 -60.96
N ALA A 901 -30.76 33.95 -59.74
CA ALA A 901 -30.15 33.24 -58.64
C ALA A 901 -30.80 31.86 -58.53
N ASN A 902 -29.99 30.80 -58.62
CA ASN A 902 -30.49 29.45 -58.40
C ASN A 902 -30.84 29.29 -56.91
N GLY A 903 -31.89 28.50 -56.62
CA GLY A 903 -32.09 28.01 -55.26
C GLY A 903 -30.90 27.12 -54.89
N ASN A 904 -30.39 27.24 -53.67
CA ASN A 904 -29.16 26.57 -53.26
C ASN A 904 -29.16 26.26 -51.76
N ILE A 905 -28.80 25.04 -51.39
CA ILE A 905 -28.50 24.63 -50.01
C ILE A 905 -27.19 23.84 -49.99
N THR A 906 -26.43 23.94 -48.90
CA THR A 906 -25.15 23.23 -48.74
C THR A 906 -24.83 22.94 -47.28
N THR A 907 -24.04 21.89 -47.01
CA THR A 907 -23.43 21.63 -45.69
C THR A 907 -22.20 22.49 -45.42
N GLY A 908 -21.72 23.20 -46.44
CA GLY A 908 -20.70 24.25 -46.34
C GLY A 908 -21.34 25.64 -46.17
N LEU A 909 -20.67 26.68 -46.66
CA LEU A 909 -21.22 28.04 -46.80
C LEU A 909 -21.47 28.40 -48.25
N ILE A 910 -22.46 29.27 -48.46
CA ILE A 910 -22.67 29.95 -49.73
C ILE A 910 -21.77 31.18 -49.79
N ASN A 911 -21.05 31.34 -50.89
CA ASN A 911 -20.28 32.55 -51.18
C ASN A 911 -21.07 33.44 -52.17
N MET A 912 -21.15 34.74 -51.88
CA MET A 912 -21.75 35.76 -52.75
C MET A 912 -20.68 36.81 -53.11
N GLY A 913 -19.70 36.41 -53.91
CA GLY A 913 -18.55 37.23 -54.27
C GLY A 913 -18.75 38.11 -55.51
N SER A 914 -19.65 37.76 -56.43
CA SER A 914 -19.80 38.39 -57.75
C SER A 914 -21.26 38.47 -58.22
N THR A 915 -21.59 39.48 -59.03
CA THR A 915 -22.92 39.60 -59.66
C THR A 915 -23.06 38.76 -60.92
N ASN A 916 -21.96 38.17 -61.42
CA ASN A 916 -21.98 37.18 -62.48
C ASN A 916 -22.21 35.78 -61.89
N PRO A 917 -23.34 35.11 -62.14
CA PRO A 917 -23.65 33.82 -61.52
C PRO A 917 -22.60 32.72 -61.74
N ALA A 918 -21.89 32.75 -62.88
CA ALA A 918 -20.90 31.73 -63.24
C ALA A 918 -19.49 31.99 -62.66
N ASP A 919 -19.30 33.06 -61.89
CA ASP A 919 -18.01 33.39 -61.28
C ASP A 919 -17.68 32.43 -60.13
N ALA A 920 -16.43 31.95 -60.06
CA ALA A 920 -15.95 31.06 -59.00
C ALA A 920 -16.09 31.66 -57.60
N ALA A 921 -16.12 32.99 -57.47
CA ALA A 921 -16.36 33.67 -56.21
C ALA A 921 -17.80 33.47 -55.66
N ASN A 922 -18.68 32.81 -56.41
CA ASN A 922 -20.05 32.48 -56.00
C ASN A 922 -20.23 30.99 -55.64
N TYR A 923 -19.16 30.19 -55.68
CA TYR A 923 -19.26 28.75 -55.44
C TYR A 923 -19.51 28.48 -53.95
N ASN A 924 -20.24 27.40 -53.67
CA ASN A 924 -20.35 26.88 -52.31
C ASN A 924 -18.97 26.42 -51.86
N PHE A 925 -18.65 26.53 -50.57
CA PHE A 925 -17.36 26.06 -50.08
C PHE A 925 -17.41 25.56 -48.63
N THR A 926 -16.49 24.67 -48.29
CA THR A 926 -16.22 24.26 -46.91
C THR A 926 -15.38 25.33 -46.21
N ASP A 927 -15.85 25.88 -45.09
CA ASP A 927 -15.06 26.76 -44.21
C ASP A 927 -14.60 25.99 -42.98
N LEU A 928 -13.31 25.65 -42.94
CA LEU A 928 -12.71 24.91 -41.83
C LEU A 928 -12.71 25.68 -40.49
N ASN A 929 -12.90 26.99 -40.51
CA ASN A 929 -12.89 27.83 -39.31
C ASN A 929 -14.28 28.09 -38.74
N ASP A 930 -15.34 27.75 -39.47
CA ASP A 930 -16.73 27.93 -39.05
C ASP A 930 -17.40 26.57 -38.82
N VAL A 931 -17.80 26.29 -37.58
CA VAL A 931 -18.52 25.07 -37.20
C VAL A 931 -19.85 24.88 -37.92
N ARG A 932 -20.43 25.96 -38.49
CA ARG A 932 -21.60 25.90 -39.37
C ARG A 932 -21.22 25.75 -40.83
N GLY A 933 -19.99 26.10 -41.22
CA GLY A 933 -19.50 26.10 -42.59
C GLY A 933 -18.76 24.86 -43.03
N ASN A 934 -18.68 23.83 -42.18
CA ASN A 934 -18.10 22.54 -42.54
C ASN A 934 -18.87 21.37 -41.93
N LEU A 935 -18.69 20.21 -42.54
CA LEU A 935 -19.19 18.92 -42.06
C LEU A 935 -18.04 17.92 -41.97
N PRO A 936 -17.44 17.73 -40.78
CA PRO A 936 -16.46 16.68 -40.55
C PRO A 936 -17.10 15.31 -40.80
N PHE A 937 -16.38 14.44 -41.50
CA PHE A 937 -16.91 13.18 -42.00
C PHE A 937 -15.95 12.04 -41.63
N THR A 938 -16.48 10.84 -41.43
CA THR A 938 -15.65 9.64 -41.16
C THR A 938 -16.05 8.45 -42.02
N GLY A 939 -17.05 8.62 -42.88
CA GLY A 939 -17.59 7.55 -43.69
C GLY A 939 -16.84 7.34 -45.00
N THR A 940 -16.94 6.12 -45.52
CA THR A 940 -16.64 5.75 -46.91
C THR A 940 -17.90 5.20 -47.58
N PRO A 941 -18.89 6.07 -47.88
CA PRO A 941 -20.19 5.67 -48.43
C PRO A 941 -20.04 5.12 -49.85
N ASP A 942 -20.80 4.06 -50.16
CA ASP A 942 -20.82 3.47 -51.50
C ASP A 942 -21.80 4.19 -52.43
N ALA A 943 -22.91 4.68 -51.87
CA ALA A 943 -23.91 5.47 -52.60
C ALA A 943 -24.61 6.48 -51.67
N PHE A 944 -25.45 7.33 -52.22
CA PHE A 944 -26.48 8.04 -51.49
C PHE A 944 -27.83 7.92 -52.19
N GLU A 945 -28.91 8.01 -51.44
CA GLU A 945 -30.27 8.09 -51.93
C GLU A 945 -30.91 9.41 -51.52
N VAL A 946 -31.83 9.92 -52.32
CA VAL A 946 -32.63 11.12 -52.02
C VAL A 946 -34.01 10.99 -52.66
N TYR A 947 -35.05 11.38 -51.95
CA TYR A 947 -36.37 11.59 -52.55
C TYR A 947 -36.46 13.02 -53.07
N ALA A 948 -36.81 13.18 -54.35
CA ALA A 948 -36.90 14.49 -54.97
C ALA A 948 -38.07 14.58 -55.95
N ARG A 949 -38.56 15.80 -56.15
CA ARG A 949 -39.43 16.18 -57.28
C ARG A 949 -39.03 17.57 -57.76
N PHE A 950 -39.21 17.81 -59.05
CA PHE A 950 -38.70 19.02 -59.69
C PHE A 950 -39.75 19.62 -60.64
N ALA A 951 -40.11 20.87 -60.39
CA ALA A 951 -40.97 21.67 -61.25
C ALA A 951 -40.10 22.68 -62.02
N PRO A 952 -39.90 22.51 -63.34
CA PRO A 952 -39.08 23.43 -64.14
C PRO A 952 -39.74 24.80 -64.26
N GLY A 953 -38.93 25.86 -64.18
CA GLY A 953 -39.35 27.24 -64.37
C GLY A 953 -39.11 27.73 -65.80
N THR A 954 -38.59 28.94 -65.95
CA THR A 954 -38.28 29.58 -67.24
C THR A 954 -36.78 29.65 -67.46
N ALA A 955 -36.29 29.08 -68.56
CA ALA A 955 -34.91 29.18 -68.99
C ALA A 955 -34.53 30.62 -69.43
N LYS A 956 -33.30 31.02 -69.14
CA LYS A 956 -32.72 32.30 -69.60
C LYS A 956 -32.44 32.31 -71.10
N ASN A 957 -32.01 31.18 -71.64
CA ASN A 957 -31.68 30.99 -73.05
C ASN A 957 -32.44 29.78 -73.61
N GLU A 958 -32.79 29.83 -74.90
CA GLU A 958 -33.38 28.70 -75.60
C GLU A 958 -32.41 27.50 -75.63
N GLY A 959 -32.91 26.29 -75.39
CA GLY A 959 -32.11 25.06 -75.33
C GLY A 959 -31.43 24.76 -73.99
N THR A 960 -31.59 25.60 -72.96
CA THR A 960 -31.14 25.30 -71.60
C THR A 960 -31.92 24.11 -71.02
N VAL A 961 -31.21 23.11 -70.50
CA VAL A 961 -31.79 21.97 -69.79
C VAL A 961 -32.19 22.42 -68.38
N LEU A 962 -33.45 22.21 -68.01
CA LEU A 962 -33.99 22.48 -66.68
C LEU A 962 -34.04 21.19 -65.88
N GLN A 963 -33.19 21.10 -64.86
CA GLN A 963 -33.08 19.96 -63.97
C GLN A 963 -32.43 20.39 -62.67
N GLY A 964 -32.88 19.85 -61.54
CA GLY A 964 -32.18 20.01 -60.26
C GLY A 964 -30.90 19.19 -60.21
N ARG A 965 -30.02 19.49 -59.24
CA ARG A 965 -28.85 18.65 -58.91
C ARG A 965 -28.76 18.48 -57.41
N VAL A 966 -28.45 17.26 -56.97
CA VAL A 966 -27.89 16.97 -55.65
C VAL A 966 -26.50 16.39 -55.85
N GLN A 967 -25.50 16.92 -55.14
CA GLN A 967 -24.11 16.52 -55.27
C GLN A 967 -23.46 16.40 -53.89
N LEU A 968 -22.75 15.31 -53.65
CA LEU A 968 -22.02 15.03 -52.43
C LEU A 968 -20.54 14.82 -52.78
N ILE A 969 -19.65 15.53 -52.09
CA ILE A 969 -18.21 15.47 -52.32
C ILE A 969 -17.49 15.22 -51.01
N VAL A 970 -16.77 14.10 -50.94
CA VAL A 970 -15.84 13.80 -49.84
C VAL A 970 -14.46 14.35 -50.22
N HIS A 971 -13.87 15.14 -49.34
CA HIS A 971 -12.58 15.79 -49.58
C HIS A 971 -11.70 15.82 -48.32
N GLY A 972 -10.39 16.00 -48.49
CA GLY A 972 -9.45 16.19 -47.39
C GLY A 972 -9.56 17.57 -46.73
N GLU A 973 -8.68 17.88 -45.77
CA GLU A 973 -8.69 19.13 -44.99
C GLU A 973 -8.30 20.38 -45.81
N VAL A 974 -9.21 20.84 -46.68
CA VAL A 974 -9.08 22.09 -47.45
C VAL A 974 -10.43 22.79 -47.56
N ALA A 975 -10.40 24.10 -47.83
CA ALA A 975 -11.60 24.88 -48.16
C ALA A 975 -12.11 24.53 -49.57
N TYR A 976 -12.69 23.34 -49.71
CA TYR A 976 -13.10 22.76 -50.99
C TYR A 976 -14.35 23.46 -51.53
N HIS A 977 -14.46 23.62 -52.86
CA HIS A 977 -15.57 24.33 -53.50
C HIS A 977 -16.45 23.42 -54.36
N ASP A 978 -17.73 23.78 -54.46
CA ASP A 978 -18.68 23.24 -55.44
C ASP A 978 -19.33 24.39 -56.24
N PRO A 979 -19.13 24.45 -57.58
CA PRO A 979 -18.28 23.57 -58.41
C PRO A 979 -16.78 23.52 -58.03
N GLU A 980 -16.12 22.41 -58.38
CA GLU A 980 -14.69 22.18 -58.09
C GLU A 980 -13.79 23.19 -58.81
N LEU A 981 -12.81 23.75 -58.09
CA LEU A 981 -11.73 24.54 -58.66
C LEU A 981 -10.57 23.63 -59.09
N SER A 982 -9.89 23.99 -60.19
CA SER A 982 -8.83 23.15 -60.79
C SER A 982 -7.71 22.77 -59.83
N GLU A 983 -7.34 23.67 -58.92
CA GLU A 983 -6.31 23.51 -57.91
C GLU A 983 -6.71 22.56 -56.76
N GLN A 984 -8.00 22.25 -56.62
CA GLN A 984 -8.53 21.40 -55.56
C GLN A 984 -8.64 19.92 -55.96
N ALA A 985 -8.38 19.58 -57.22
CA ALA A 985 -8.56 18.23 -57.75
C ALA A 985 -7.82 17.14 -56.95
N ALA A 986 -6.65 17.46 -56.40
CA ALA A 986 -5.86 16.54 -55.57
C ALA A 986 -6.48 16.24 -54.20
N ASN A 987 -7.39 17.09 -53.71
CA ASN A 987 -8.02 16.95 -52.39
C ASN A 987 -9.40 16.29 -52.47
N LYS A 988 -9.98 16.14 -53.67
CA LYS A 988 -11.22 15.40 -53.86
C LYS A 988 -10.95 13.92 -53.69
N ILE A 989 -11.62 13.28 -52.75
CA ILE A 989 -11.48 11.85 -52.46
C ILE A 989 -12.53 11.06 -53.22
N ALA A 990 -13.79 11.47 -53.09
CA ALA A 990 -14.92 10.86 -53.76
C ALA A 990 -16.01 11.87 -54.08
N SER A 991 -16.82 11.56 -55.08
CA SER A 991 -18.02 12.35 -55.37
C SER A 991 -19.14 11.50 -55.95
N ALA A 992 -20.37 11.86 -55.62
CA ALA A 992 -21.59 11.31 -56.21
C ALA A 992 -22.52 12.47 -56.57
N ALA A 993 -23.26 12.36 -57.69
CA ALA A 993 -24.24 13.36 -58.08
C ALA A 993 -25.43 12.72 -58.78
N VAL A 994 -26.62 13.30 -58.57
CA VAL A 994 -27.84 12.96 -59.31
C VAL A 994 -28.43 14.21 -59.94
N LEU A 995 -28.89 14.09 -61.18
CA LEU A 995 -29.64 15.11 -61.90
C LEU A 995 -31.13 14.78 -61.80
N ILE A 996 -31.94 15.76 -61.39
CA ILE A 996 -33.35 15.58 -61.11
C ILE A 996 -34.16 16.21 -62.25
N PRO A 997 -34.67 15.42 -63.21
CA PRO A 997 -35.51 15.94 -64.29
C PRO A 997 -36.90 16.32 -63.78
N ALA A 998 -37.69 16.98 -64.64
CA ALA A 998 -39.07 17.34 -64.34
C ALA A 998 -39.88 16.12 -63.89
N THR A 999 -40.32 16.13 -62.63
CA THR A 999 -40.98 15.00 -61.97
C THR A 999 -41.97 15.56 -60.95
N ALA A 1000 -43.23 15.13 -61.03
CA ALA A 1000 -44.30 15.65 -60.17
C ALA A 1000 -44.43 14.91 -58.84
N ASP A 1001 -44.21 13.59 -58.85
CA ASP A 1001 -44.29 12.73 -57.68
C ASP A 1001 -42.93 12.59 -57.00
N TRP A 1002 -42.93 12.40 -55.67
CA TRP A 1002 -41.71 12.08 -54.93
C TRP A 1002 -41.08 10.81 -55.50
N THR A 1003 -39.88 10.96 -56.06
CA THR A 1003 -39.15 9.88 -56.71
C THR A 1003 -37.80 9.70 -56.04
N LYS A 1004 -37.41 8.45 -55.76
CA LYS A 1004 -36.10 8.14 -55.20
C LYS A 1004 -35.03 8.16 -56.30
N PHE A 1005 -33.97 8.92 -56.09
CA PHE A 1005 -32.78 8.94 -56.93
C PHE A 1005 -31.59 8.39 -56.14
N THR A 1006 -30.72 7.64 -56.80
CA THR A 1006 -29.54 7.03 -56.19
C THR A 1006 -28.29 7.50 -56.96
N GLY A 1007 -27.30 8.03 -56.23
CA GLY A 1007 -25.99 8.40 -56.76
C GLY A 1007 -24.90 7.52 -56.17
N GLU A 1008 -24.15 6.81 -57.00
CA GLU A 1008 -22.99 6.01 -56.56
C GLU A 1008 -21.75 6.88 -56.40
N PHE A 1009 -20.98 6.66 -55.34
CA PHE A 1009 -19.73 7.39 -55.12
C PHE A 1009 -18.62 6.88 -56.03
N ASN A 1010 -18.04 7.79 -56.81
CA ASN A 1010 -16.83 7.54 -57.55
C ASN A 1010 -15.62 8.06 -56.75
N TYR A 1011 -14.72 7.16 -56.41
CA TYR A 1011 -13.52 7.43 -55.61
C TYR A 1011 -12.29 7.55 -56.51
N THR A 1012 -11.88 8.77 -56.78
CA THR A 1012 -10.77 9.08 -57.70
C THR A 1012 -9.55 9.69 -57.01
N GLY A 1013 -9.65 10.08 -55.73
CA GLY A 1013 -8.58 10.73 -54.99
C GLY A 1013 -7.78 9.83 -54.04
N ASN A 1014 -6.74 10.41 -53.45
CA ASN A 1014 -5.92 9.77 -52.42
C ASN A 1014 -6.62 9.78 -51.06
N GLU A 1015 -6.22 8.87 -50.16
CA GLU A 1015 -6.70 8.83 -48.78
C GLU A 1015 -6.23 10.06 -47.97
N SER A 1016 -6.98 10.43 -46.93
CA SER A 1016 -6.68 11.54 -46.03
C SER A 1016 -7.07 11.18 -44.60
N ASP A 1017 -6.28 11.64 -43.62
CA ASP A 1017 -6.53 11.40 -42.19
C ASP A 1017 -7.73 12.20 -41.66
N ASN A 1018 -8.06 13.33 -42.31
CA ASN A 1018 -9.18 14.21 -41.94
C ASN A 1018 -10.11 14.37 -43.14
N LEU A 1019 -11.33 13.84 -43.03
CA LEU A 1019 -12.33 13.89 -44.10
C LEU A 1019 -13.41 14.94 -43.80
N TYR A 1020 -13.87 15.58 -44.86
CA TYR A 1020 -15.01 16.49 -44.83
C TYR A 1020 -15.98 16.14 -45.97
N LEU A 1021 -17.27 16.39 -45.76
CA LEU A 1021 -18.33 16.16 -46.73
C LEU A 1021 -19.01 17.47 -47.11
N LEU A 1022 -18.82 17.92 -48.36
CA LEU A 1022 -19.57 19.02 -48.94
C LEU A 1022 -20.75 18.45 -49.73
N ALA A 1023 -21.95 18.50 -49.14
CA ALA A 1023 -23.20 18.15 -49.80
C ALA A 1023 -23.92 19.43 -50.23
N SER A 1024 -24.38 19.48 -51.47
CA SER A 1024 -25.07 20.64 -52.04
C SER A 1024 -26.25 20.22 -52.90
N ALA A 1025 -27.26 21.07 -52.95
CA ALA A 1025 -28.36 20.93 -53.89
C ALA A 1025 -28.72 22.27 -54.52
N THR A 1026 -29.00 22.25 -55.82
CA THR A 1026 -29.34 23.45 -56.58
C THR A 1026 -30.47 23.20 -57.58
N THR A 1027 -31.29 24.22 -57.82
CA THR A 1027 -32.38 24.16 -58.79
C THR A 1027 -31.93 24.06 -60.24
N ASN A 1028 -30.66 24.39 -60.54
CA ASN A 1028 -30.05 24.13 -61.84
C ASN A 1028 -28.53 23.96 -61.70
N PRO A 1029 -27.90 22.91 -62.29
CA PRO A 1029 -26.45 22.74 -62.24
C PRO A 1029 -25.68 23.84 -62.98
N VAL A 1030 -26.34 24.56 -63.91
CA VAL A 1030 -25.76 25.70 -64.62
C VAL A 1030 -26.12 27.00 -63.86
N PRO A 1031 -25.14 27.75 -63.33
CA PRO A 1031 -25.41 28.95 -62.54
C PRO A 1031 -26.18 30.03 -63.34
N GLY A 1032 -27.31 30.49 -62.80
CA GLY A 1032 -28.13 31.56 -63.37
C GLY A 1032 -28.82 31.23 -64.70
N ALA A 1033 -29.00 29.94 -64.97
CA ALA A 1033 -29.57 29.43 -66.21
C ALA A 1033 -31.10 29.56 -66.29
N SER A 1034 -31.79 29.68 -65.16
CA SER A 1034 -33.25 29.69 -65.10
C SER A 1034 -33.78 30.38 -63.85
N LYS A 1035 -35.05 30.80 -63.91
CA LYS A 1035 -35.81 31.38 -62.80
C LYS A 1035 -37.12 30.62 -62.59
N ASP A 1036 -37.67 30.71 -61.38
CA ASP A 1036 -38.94 30.10 -60.97
C ASP A 1036 -38.94 28.56 -60.96
N ASP A 1037 -37.78 27.91 -61.07
CA ASP A 1037 -37.64 26.48 -60.83
C ASP A 1037 -37.92 26.17 -59.37
N GLN A 1038 -38.48 24.99 -59.09
CA GLN A 1038 -38.68 24.49 -57.73
C GLN A 1038 -38.11 23.08 -57.63
N LEU A 1039 -37.17 22.89 -56.71
CA LEU A 1039 -36.63 21.58 -56.34
C LEU A 1039 -37.05 21.27 -54.91
N ASP A 1040 -37.79 20.19 -54.76
CA ASP A 1040 -38.19 19.65 -53.45
C ASP A 1040 -37.33 18.43 -53.16
N LEU A 1041 -36.81 18.35 -51.94
CA LEU A 1041 -35.91 17.30 -51.47
C LEU A 1041 -36.37 16.78 -50.12
N ASP A 1042 -36.16 15.49 -49.93
CA ASP A 1042 -36.40 14.82 -48.66
C ASP A 1042 -35.52 13.56 -48.53
N ASN A 1043 -35.23 13.15 -47.28
CA ASN A 1043 -34.57 11.89 -46.94
C ASN A 1043 -33.28 11.60 -47.73
N ILE A 1044 -32.30 12.51 -47.66
CA ILE A 1044 -30.95 12.25 -48.18
C ILE A 1044 -30.24 11.28 -47.22
N LYS A 1045 -29.93 10.07 -47.70
CA LYS A 1045 -29.30 9.00 -46.91
C LYS A 1045 -28.04 8.48 -47.58
N LEU A 1046 -26.93 8.41 -46.82
CA LEU A 1046 -25.72 7.74 -47.26
C LEU A 1046 -25.87 6.21 -47.09
N ILE A 1047 -25.42 5.44 -48.08
CA ILE A 1047 -25.56 3.99 -48.13
C ILE A 1047 -24.18 3.34 -48.03
N TYR A 1048 -24.07 2.38 -47.12
CA TYR A 1048 -22.87 1.60 -46.85
C TYR A 1048 -23.17 0.13 -47.13
N TYR A 1049 -22.49 -0.47 -48.12
CA TYR A 1049 -22.72 -1.86 -48.49
C TYR A 1049 -22.02 -2.80 -47.50
N HIS A 1050 -22.80 -3.67 -46.88
CA HIS A 1050 -22.33 -4.68 -45.92
C HIS A 1050 -22.55 -6.12 -46.44
N ALA A 1051 -22.52 -6.32 -47.75
CA ALA A 1051 -22.75 -7.62 -48.41
C ALA A 1051 -21.46 -8.16 -49.06
N LEU A 1052 -21.45 -9.43 -49.45
CA LEU A 1052 -20.43 -10.00 -50.32
C LEU A 1052 -20.78 -9.76 -51.80
N SER A 1053 -19.77 -9.44 -52.62
CA SER A 1053 -19.90 -9.37 -54.09
C SER A 1053 -19.49 -10.68 -54.77
N ASN A 1054 -18.69 -11.50 -54.09
CA ASN A 1054 -18.26 -12.80 -54.57
C ASN A 1054 -17.97 -13.77 -53.41
N LEU A 1055 -18.30 -15.05 -53.61
CA LEU A 1055 -17.96 -16.16 -52.71
C LEU A 1055 -17.52 -17.36 -53.55
N THR A 1056 -16.35 -17.90 -53.24
CA THR A 1056 -15.72 -18.99 -54.00
C THR A 1056 -15.28 -20.11 -53.04
N PHE A 1057 -15.32 -21.34 -53.53
CA PHE A 1057 -14.75 -22.51 -52.88
C PHE A 1057 -13.75 -23.17 -53.83
N ASN A 1058 -12.51 -23.35 -53.36
CA ASN A 1058 -11.41 -23.92 -54.15
C ASN A 1058 -11.16 -23.17 -55.48
N GLY A 1059 -11.25 -21.83 -55.43
CA GLY A 1059 -11.07 -20.96 -56.59
C GLY A 1059 -12.24 -20.91 -57.58
N VAL A 1060 -13.32 -21.65 -57.33
CA VAL A 1060 -14.52 -21.65 -58.19
C VAL A 1060 -15.66 -20.92 -57.51
N LYS A 1061 -16.35 -20.02 -58.23
CA LYS A 1061 -17.54 -19.32 -57.72
C LYS A 1061 -18.60 -20.31 -57.25
N LEU A 1062 -19.11 -20.09 -56.04
CA LEU A 1062 -20.08 -20.98 -55.43
C LEU A 1062 -21.40 -20.95 -56.24
N ALA A 1063 -21.90 -22.13 -56.60
CA ALA A 1063 -23.11 -22.26 -57.41
C ALA A 1063 -24.32 -21.68 -56.66
N GLY A 1064 -25.09 -20.80 -57.31
CA GLY A 1064 -26.25 -20.15 -56.70
C GLY A 1064 -25.91 -19.05 -55.68
N PHE A 1065 -24.68 -18.52 -55.67
CA PHE A 1065 -24.33 -17.34 -54.87
C PHE A 1065 -25.13 -16.10 -55.31
N SER A 1066 -25.77 -15.45 -54.32
CA SER A 1066 -26.38 -14.13 -54.42
C SER A 1066 -26.02 -13.33 -53.17
N ALA A 1067 -25.85 -12.01 -53.31
CA ALA A 1067 -25.58 -11.13 -52.18
C ALA A 1067 -26.68 -11.20 -51.10
N ASP A 1068 -27.93 -11.46 -51.51
CA ASP A 1068 -29.10 -11.52 -50.63
C ASP A 1068 -29.32 -12.92 -50.00
N LYS A 1069 -28.51 -13.91 -50.38
CA LYS A 1069 -28.58 -15.27 -49.82
C LYS A 1069 -27.45 -15.44 -48.81
N THR A 1070 -27.82 -15.67 -47.56
CA THR A 1070 -26.89 -15.77 -46.43
C THR A 1070 -26.38 -17.18 -46.18
N ASP A 1071 -27.16 -18.22 -46.47
CA ASP A 1071 -26.81 -19.59 -46.08
C ASP A 1071 -26.44 -20.49 -47.26
N TYR A 1072 -25.33 -21.22 -47.13
CA TYR A 1072 -24.78 -22.11 -48.14
C TYR A 1072 -24.34 -23.45 -47.55
N THR A 1073 -24.38 -24.50 -48.37
CA THR A 1073 -23.93 -25.84 -47.98
C THR A 1073 -23.01 -26.40 -49.06
N ILE A 1074 -21.88 -26.97 -48.64
CA ILE A 1074 -20.84 -27.52 -49.52
C ILE A 1074 -20.48 -28.92 -49.04
N THR A 1075 -20.48 -29.90 -49.95
CA THR A 1075 -20.00 -31.24 -49.64
C THR A 1075 -18.47 -31.30 -49.78
N ILE A 1076 -17.78 -31.86 -48.78
CA ILE A 1076 -16.32 -31.94 -48.74
C ILE A 1076 -15.82 -33.38 -48.63
N ASP A 1077 -14.70 -33.65 -49.29
CA ASP A 1077 -13.89 -34.86 -49.16
C ASP A 1077 -12.66 -34.50 -48.31
N GLY A 1078 -12.73 -34.69 -46.99
CA GLY A 1078 -11.61 -34.41 -46.07
C GLY A 1078 -11.98 -33.63 -44.81
N ASP A 1079 -11.00 -32.91 -44.27
CA ASP A 1079 -11.13 -32.14 -43.04
C ASP A 1079 -11.86 -30.80 -43.26
N VAL A 1080 -12.62 -30.36 -42.25
CA VAL A 1080 -13.41 -29.13 -42.30
C VAL A 1080 -12.53 -27.89 -42.29
N ALA A 1081 -11.44 -27.88 -41.51
CA ALA A 1081 -10.55 -26.72 -41.45
C ALA A 1081 -9.84 -26.51 -42.79
N GLU A 1082 -9.36 -27.59 -43.43
CA GLU A 1082 -8.76 -27.51 -44.77
C GLU A 1082 -9.75 -27.07 -45.85
N ALA A 1083 -11.04 -27.38 -45.70
CA ALA A 1083 -12.08 -26.91 -46.60
C ALA A 1083 -12.43 -25.43 -46.36
N ALA A 1084 -12.47 -24.99 -45.10
CA ALA A 1084 -12.69 -23.59 -44.74
C ALA A 1084 -11.60 -22.68 -45.34
N ASP A 1085 -10.33 -23.11 -45.34
CA ASP A 1085 -9.22 -22.35 -45.94
C ASP A 1085 -9.37 -22.09 -47.45
N LYS A 1086 -10.17 -22.94 -48.14
CA LYS A 1086 -10.47 -22.84 -49.57
C LYS A 1086 -11.64 -21.91 -49.86
N ILE A 1087 -12.34 -21.41 -48.84
CA ILE A 1087 -13.33 -20.35 -49.00
C ILE A 1087 -12.59 -19.02 -49.17
N LYS A 1088 -12.91 -18.31 -50.25
CA LYS A 1088 -12.47 -16.93 -50.49
C LYS A 1088 -13.66 -16.09 -50.89
N TYR A 1089 -13.69 -14.85 -50.44
CA TYR A 1089 -14.78 -13.92 -50.69
C TYR A 1089 -14.25 -12.53 -51.03
N VAL A 1090 -15.11 -11.71 -51.61
CA VAL A 1090 -14.85 -10.28 -51.87
C VAL A 1090 -16.00 -9.50 -51.24
N VAL A 1091 -15.68 -8.55 -50.37
CA VAL A 1091 -16.68 -7.63 -49.79
C VAL A 1091 -17.17 -6.66 -50.86
N LYS A 1092 -18.44 -6.29 -50.81
CA LYS A 1092 -19.06 -5.37 -51.78
C LYS A 1092 -18.74 -3.91 -51.46
N GLY A 1093 -18.81 -3.51 -50.20
CA GLY A 1093 -18.59 -2.12 -49.79
C GLY A 1093 -17.11 -1.75 -49.71
N ARG A 1094 -16.76 -0.54 -50.13
CA ARG A 1094 -15.37 -0.08 -50.20
C ARG A 1094 -14.69 -0.01 -48.83
N GLY A 1095 -15.40 0.49 -47.82
CA GLY A 1095 -14.93 0.53 -46.43
C GLY A 1095 -15.47 -0.58 -45.54
N ALA A 1096 -16.09 -1.60 -46.13
CA ALA A 1096 -16.62 -2.73 -45.40
C ALA A 1096 -15.48 -3.64 -44.90
N SER A 1097 -15.67 -4.21 -43.73
CA SER A 1097 -14.76 -5.21 -43.15
C SER A 1097 -15.48 -6.55 -43.04
N ALA A 1098 -14.71 -7.65 -43.04
CA ALA A 1098 -15.28 -8.97 -42.83
C ALA A 1098 -14.40 -9.81 -41.93
N THR A 1099 -15.03 -10.55 -41.03
CA THR A 1099 -14.40 -11.55 -40.17
C THR A 1099 -14.96 -12.92 -40.46
N THR A 1100 -14.16 -13.95 -40.18
CA THR A 1100 -14.58 -15.35 -40.33
C THR A 1100 -14.42 -16.10 -39.02
N ASP A 1101 -15.39 -16.93 -38.70
CA ASP A 1101 -15.34 -17.82 -37.54
C ASP A 1101 -15.79 -19.23 -37.94
N LEU A 1102 -15.01 -20.23 -37.53
CA LEU A 1102 -15.28 -21.63 -37.84
C LEU A 1102 -15.68 -22.36 -36.56
N GLU A 1103 -16.95 -22.73 -36.47
CA GLU A 1103 -17.48 -23.49 -35.34
C GLU A 1103 -18.05 -24.82 -35.84
N GLY A 1104 -17.41 -25.94 -35.44
CA GLY A 1104 -17.81 -27.27 -35.87
C GLY A 1104 -17.70 -27.46 -37.38
N ASP A 1105 -18.84 -27.61 -38.06
CA ASP A 1105 -18.97 -27.79 -39.51
C ASP A 1105 -19.50 -26.54 -40.24
N VAL A 1106 -19.57 -25.38 -39.57
CA VAL A 1106 -20.09 -24.14 -40.15
C VAL A 1106 -19.05 -23.03 -40.09
N LEU A 1107 -18.72 -22.45 -41.26
CA LEU A 1107 -17.97 -21.22 -41.37
C LEU A 1107 -18.92 -20.03 -41.46
N THR A 1108 -18.83 -19.12 -40.52
CA THR A 1108 -19.56 -17.85 -40.51
C THR A 1108 -18.67 -16.75 -41.06
N ILE A 1109 -19.18 -15.94 -41.99
CA ILE A 1109 -18.53 -14.75 -42.54
C ILE A 1109 -19.40 -13.54 -42.19
N THR A 1110 -18.93 -12.71 -41.28
CA THR A 1110 -19.65 -11.50 -40.85
C THR A 1110 -19.08 -10.30 -41.60
N VAL A 1111 -19.89 -9.66 -42.44
CA VAL A 1111 -19.52 -8.46 -43.19
C VAL A 1111 -20.16 -7.24 -42.53
N ASN A 1112 -19.33 -6.33 -42.04
CA ASN A 1112 -19.75 -5.07 -41.44
C ASN A 1112 -19.53 -3.93 -42.43
N GLY A 1113 -20.55 -3.12 -42.66
CA GLY A 1113 -20.41 -1.87 -43.41
C GLY A 1113 -19.51 -0.89 -42.65
N ASN A 1114 -19.02 0.13 -43.35
CA ASN A 1114 -18.09 1.10 -42.75
C ASN A 1114 -18.70 1.84 -41.55
N ASP A 1115 -20.02 2.06 -41.55
CA ASP A 1115 -20.78 2.72 -40.48
C ASP A 1115 -21.24 1.78 -39.36
N TYR A 1116 -20.87 0.49 -39.35
CA TYR A 1116 -21.38 -0.51 -38.40
C TYR A 1116 -21.25 -0.08 -36.92
N ALA A 1117 -20.15 0.60 -36.56
CA ALA A 1117 -19.94 1.08 -35.19
C ALA A 1117 -20.98 2.13 -34.76
N ALA A 1118 -21.55 2.88 -35.70
CA ALA A 1118 -22.62 3.86 -35.46
C ALA A 1118 -24.01 3.31 -35.80
N ASN A 1119 -24.09 2.25 -36.60
CA ASN A 1119 -25.31 1.63 -37.09
C ASN A 1119 -25.17 0.11 -37.11
N ALA A 1120 -25.59 -0.55 -36.03
CA ALA A 1120 -25.48 -2.00 -35.90
C ALA A 1120 -26.27 -2.79 -36.96
N GLU A 1121 -27.23 -2.16 -37.66
CA GLU A 1121 -27.96 -2.78 -38.76
C GLU A 1121 -27.11 -2.88 -40.05
N SER A 1122 -25.98 -2.19 -40.13
CA SER A 1122 -25.04 -2.25 -41.25
C SER A 1122 -24.15 -3.50 -41.19
N GLN A 1123 -24.79 -4.67 -41.19
CA GLN A 1123 -24.14 -5.98 -41.10
C GLN A 1123 -24.90 -7.02 -41.91
N THR A 1124 -24.16 -7.91 -42.59
CA THR A 1124 -24.71 -9.17 -43.13
C THR A 1124 -23.87 -10.34 -42.65
N VAL A 1125 -24.51 -11.41 -42.22
CA VAL A 1125 -23.84 -12.66 -41.83
C VAL A 1125 -24.13 -13.72 -42.88
N TYR A 1126 -23.07 -14.31 -43.43
CA TYR A 1126 -23.15 -15.45 -44.34
C TYR A 1126 -22.67 -16.71 -43.63
N THR A 1127 -23.35 -17.85 -43.83
CA THR A 1127 -22.94 -19.14 -43.30
C THR A 1127 -22.63 -20.12 -44.43
N VAL A 1128 -21.56 -20.90 -44.26
CA VAL A 1128 -21.16 -21.97 -45.16
C VAL A 1128 -21.01 -23.25 -44.35
N LYS A 1129 -21.99 -24.14 -44.45
CA LYS A 1129 -21.98 -25.46 -43.81
C LYS A 1129 -21.23 -26.48 -44.67
N PHE A 1130 -20.31 -27.23 -44.06
CA PHE A 1130 -19.54 -28.28 -44.70
C PHE A 1130 -20.09 -29.66 -44.37
N GLU A 1131 -20.64 -30.34 -45.36
CA GLU A 1131 -21.13 -31.72 -45.20
C GLU A 1131 -20.06 -32.71 -45.65
N LYS A 1132 -19.58 -33.57 -44.75
CA LYS A 1132 -18.61 -34.61 -45.10
C LYS A 1132 -19.28 -35.65 -46.00
N LYS A 1133 -18.62 -35.98 -47.10
CA LYS A 1133 -19.05 -37.08 -47.97
C LYS A 1133 -18.95 -38.40 -47.22
N VAL A 1134 -20.06 -39.13 -47.15
CA VAL A 1134 -20.09 -40.48 -46.57
C VAL A 1134 -19.45 -41.44 -47.58
N VAL A 1135 -18.35 -42.09 -47.20
CA VAL A 1135 -17.70 -43.13 -48.01
C VAL A 1135 -17.94 -44.49 -47.36
N ASP A 1136 -18.72 -45.35 -48.01
CA ASP A 1136 -18.95 -46.73 -47.59
C ASP A 1136 -17.69 -47.60 -47.77
N GLY A 1137 -17.12 -48.09 -46.66
CA GLY A 1137 -16.27 -49.31 -46.61
C GLY A 1137 -14.84 -49.23 -47.15
N ILE A 1138 -13.87 -49.71 -46.34
CA ILE A 1138 -12.46 -49.91 -46.72
C ILE A 1138 -12.37 -50.89 -47.88
N ASN A 1139 -11.99 -50.42 -49.08
CA ASN A 1139 -11.59 -51.28 -50.18
C ASN A 1139 -10.18 -50.90 -50.68
N SER A 1140 -9.25 -51.83 -50.40
CA SER A 1140 -7.92 -52.01 -51.00
C SER A 1140 -6.78 -51.07 -50.58
N ILE A 1141 -5.73 -51.67 -49.98
CA ILE A 1141 -4.38 -51.10 -49.86
C ILE A 1141 -3.57 -51.64 -51.06
N SER A 1142 -2.90 -50.75 -51.79
CA SER A 1142 -2.02 -51.08 -52.93
C SER A 1142 -0.69 -51.72 -52.49
N ALA A 1143 -0.11 -52.51 -53.39
CA ALA A 1143 0.87 -53.57 -53.12
C ALA A 1143 2.33 -53.18 -52.83
N ASP A 1144 2.62 -52.02 -52.23
CA ASP A 1144 4.00 -51.47 -52.18
C ASP A 1144 4.75 -51.57 -50.83
N TYR A 1145 4.28 -52.34 -49.83
CA TYR A 1145 4.94 -52.39 -48.52
C TYR A 1145 5.19 -53.78 -47.92
N ALA A 1146 5.53 -54.77 -48.76
CA ALA A 1146 5.95 -56.10 -48.29
C ALA A 1146 7.47 -56.20 -48.07
N LYS A 1147 7.96 -55.83 -46.87
CA LYS A 1147 9.26 -56.34 -46.38
C LYS A 1147 9.44 -56.49 -44.87
N ASN A 1148 8.38 -56.32 -44.07
CA ASN A 1148 8.40 -56.64 -42.64
C ASN A 1148 7.06 -57.29 -42.30
N HIS A 1149 7.03 -58.60 -42.03
CA HIS A 1149 5.82 -59.28 -41.59
C HIS A 1149 5.29 -58.62 -40.31
N LYS A 1150 4.14 -57.95 -40.39
CA LYS A 1150 3.52 -57.29 -39.22
C LYS A 1150 2.20 -57.99 -38.90
N VAL A 1151 2.10 -58.49 -37.67
CA VAL A 1151 0.91 -59.15 -37.12
C VAL A 1151 0.09 -58.12 -36.36
N TYR A 1152 -1.21 -58.03 -36.64
CA TYR A 1152 -2.16 -57.17 -35.96
C TYR A 1152 -3.35 -57.97 -35.41
N THR A 1153 -3.95 -57.52 -34.31
CA THR A 1153 -5.24 -58.07 -33.84
C THR A 1153 -6.36 -57.66 -34.80
N LEU A 1154 -7.53 -58.30 -34.69
CA LEU A 1154 -8.72 -57.91 -35.47
C LEU A 1154 -9.19 -56.47 -35.17
N SER A 1155 -8.75 -55.89 -34.06
CA SER A 1155 -8.99 -54.49 -33.68
C SER A 1155 -7.89 -53.53 -34.16
N GLY A 1156 -6.93 -53.99 -34.97
CA GLY A 1156 -5.88 -53.15 -35.56
C GLY A 1156 -4.66 -52.87 -34.68
N VAL A 1157 -4.52 -53.56 -33.53
CA VAL A 1157 -3.38 -53.35 -32.62
C VAL A 1157 -2.20 -54.24 -33.01
N ARG A 1158 -1.00 -53.66 -33.10
CA ARG A 1158 0.22 -54.36 -33.51
C ARG A 1158 0.73 -55.31 -32.41
N VAL A 1159 1.03 -56.55 -32.77
CA VAL A 1159 1.61 -57.56 -31.87
C VAL A 1159 3.12 -57.60 -32.06
N ASN A 1160 3.87 -57.34 -30.99
CA ASN A 1160 5.34 -57.44 -30.97
C ASN A 1160 5.75 -58.73 -30.25
N GLY A 1161 6.43 -59.64 -30.96
CA GLY A 1161 6.82 -60.97 -30.44
C GLY A 1161 6.04 -62.12 -31.08
N LYS A 1162 6.29 -63.36 -30.63
CA LYS A 1162 5.58 -64.55 -31.18
C LYS A 1162 4.12 -64.52 -30.71
N PRO A 1163 3.12 -64.48 -31.60
CA PRO A 1163 1.71 -64.41 -31.19
C PRO A 1163 1.28 -65.68 -30.46
N ALA A 1164 0.42 -65.54 -29.44
CA ALA A 1164 -0.27 -66.68 -28.84
C ALA A 1164 -1.31 -67.27 -29.82
N ALA A 1165 -1.84 -68.46 -29.53
CA ALA A 1165 -2.87 -69.07 -30.37
C ALA A 1165 -4.12 -68.17 -30.46
N GLY A 1166 -4.52 -67.78 -31.66
CA GLY A 1166 -5.57 -66.80 -31.88
C GLY A 1166 -5.69 -66.34 -33.34
N VAL A 1167 -6.64 -65.45 -33.61
CA VAL A 1167 -6.92 -64.95 -34.97
C VAL A 1167 -6.34 -63.55 -35.15
N TYR A 1168 -5.48 -63.39 -36.16
CA TYR A 1168 -4.75 -62.15 -36.42
C TYR A 1168 -4.83 -61.75 -37.89
N ILE A 1169 -4.54 -60.48 -38.18
CA ILE A 1169 -4.25 -60.00 -39.53
C ILE A 1169 -2.73 -60.05 -39.72
N VAL A 1170 -2.26 -60.97 -40.55
CA VAL A 1170 -0.85 -61.11 -40.92
C VAL A 1170 -0.75 -60.79 -42.41
N ASP A 1171 0.06 -59.78 -42.75
CA ASP A 1171 0.26 -59.31 -44.12
C ASP A 1171 -1.06 -59.05 -44.88
N GLY A 1172 -2.02 -58.45 -44.17
CA GLY A 1172 -3.33 -58.09 -44.72
C GLY A 1172 -4.33 -59.24 -44.86
N LYS A 1173 -4.00 -60.46 -44.39
CA LYS A 1173 -4.92 -61.60 -44.39
C LYS A 1173 -5.26 -62.07 -42.99
N LYS A 1174 -6.51 -62.48 -42.77
CA LYS A 1174 -6.96 -63.12 -41.54
C LYS A 1174 -6.35 -64.52 -41.44
N VAL A 1175 -5.49 -64.74 -40.46
CA VAL A 1175 -4.78 -65.99 -40.22
C VAL A 1175 -5.08 -66.46 -38.79
N VAL A 1176 -5.35 -67.76 -38.64
CA VAL A 1176 -5.49 -68.40 -37.33
C VAL A 1176 -4.16 -69.03 -36.98
N ILE A 1177 -3.52 -68.51 -35.93
CA ILE A 1177 -2.29 -69.07 -35.36
C ILE A 1177 -2.73 -70.07 -34.29
N LYS A 1178 -2.24 -71.31 -34.39
CA LYS A 1178 -2.53 -72.40 -33.43
C LYS A 1178 -1.43 -72.54 -32.39
#